data_AF-A0A840SNE9-F1
#
_entry.id   AF-A0A840SNE9-F1
#
_cell.length_a   1.000
_cell.length_b   1.000
_cell.length_c   1.000
_cell.angle_alpha   90.00
_cell.angle_beta   90.00
_cell.angle_gamma   90.00
#
_symmetry.space_group_name_H-M   'P 1'
#
loop_
_entity.id
_entity.type
_entity.pdbx_description
1 polymer ?
#
loop_
_entity_poly.entity_id
_entity_poly.type
_entity_poly.pdbx_seq_one_letter_code
_entity_poly.pdbx_strand_id
1 'polypeptide(L)'
;MTTYYVATSGNDGAAGSSSAPWKTLSKAMSAALKPGDEVVVRSGTYNETMTIQKSGTASGYITIRSEVEGGAKIVASGSNNGINIAANYVKVEGFDVRGAGSHGIMANNVHHTQVLNNTVHDAGASGIQYNYSDFIRVEGNTTYNNASDGWFSGISVYQNRNITNDSSSGIRTFIVNNVSYDNVTKSGGHSDGNGIIIDDFQSTQNNNFSSYNKGALVEGNLVYSNGGKGIQIAWSDYVTVRNNTSWHNNTDPLNSGTWRGEISNQDSNNNTFVNNIAVADPSKNSNNVAIGDYGDNSFTKWVNNLTFNGTPGKASINNEGGNTGPTAANGNLLGVDPKFVNAWGGDFHLSGSSPAVNTGSAAHGLAGVDLDGGSRVVGTVDLGAYELGTNPPAGTNHAPVANDDSGFSTASGTAITITAASLLANDTDQDGDALELASVGGATNGTVRLNGDGNVVFTPAAGFSGTASFTYKVTDPAGLSDTGKASISVSPTAPSGSTHSFWGAGARPDIVTDVDTASVELGIRFKPAVTGQITAIRFYKGPENDGTHTAHLFASGGKQLAKATFTNETASGWQEVQLSAPITVTGGKTYVAAYHAPTGEYSASVNFFNSAFTNGPLTAVSGVYKYGGAGSFPNQSYQATNYWVDVVFKPAATSSSSSSAGADTSAPSDSAGLIRGTSSGDILQGGAGDDSLIGAGGNDHLMGEGGNDVLRGGPGKDVLVGGDGADTFVFGTATVGSTAVDTIRDFSHAEGDLIDLREIDADMGKTGDQAFHLIGSRAFSGAAGELRYDKGLVHGDVNGDGIADFSIEVASLTKLVAADFLL
;
A
#
# COMPACT_ATOMS: atom_id res chain seq x y z
N MET A 1 -16.55 21.42 -7.28
CA MET A 1 -15.61 20.35 -6.94
C MET A 1 -16.03 19.10 -7.67
N THR A 2 -15.28 18.78 -8.70
CA THR A 2 -15.38 17.54 -9.49
C THR A 2 -14.08 16.78 -9.29
N THR A 3 -14.17 15.48 -9.02
CA THR A 3 -12.99 14.62 -8.96
C THR A 3 -12.83 13.89 -10.30
N TYR A 4 -11.67 14.07 -10.91
CA TYR A 4 -11.24 13.40 -12.12
C TYR A 4 -10.21 12.31 -11.81
N TYR A 5 -10.10 11.32 -12.67
CA TYR A 5 -9.21 10.18 -12.48
C TYR A 5 -8.29 9.99 -13.68
N VAL A 6 -7.02 9.67 -13.39
CA VAL A 6 -6.02 9.25 -14.36
C VAL A 6 -5.52 7.87 -13.98
N ALA A 7 -5.38 6.98 -14.96
CA ALA A 7 -4.83 5.64 -14.78
C ALA A 7 -4.05 5.23 -16.03
N THR A 8 -2.95 4.48 -15.88
CA THR A 8 -2.16 3.97 -17.02
C THR A 8 -2.96 3.08 -17.98
N SER A 9 -4.01 2.43 -17.49
CA SER A 9 -4.99 1.64 -18.25
C SER A 9 -6.13 2.47 -18.87
N GLY A 10 -6.15 3.78 -18.65
CA GLY A 10 -7.21 4.69 -19.07
C GLY A 10 -7.24 5.01 -20.57
N ASN A 11 -8.11 5.95 -20.94
CA ASN A 11 -8.27 6.42 -22.32
C ASN A 11 -8.48 7.94 -22.37
N ASP A 12 -7.67 8.68 -23.14
CA ASP A 12 -7.75 10.14 -23.23
C ASP A 12 -8.97 10.69 -24.00
N GLY A 13 -9.69 9.80 -24.70
CA GLY A 13 -11.03 10.08 -25.22
C GLY A 13 -12.16 9.94 -24.19
N ALA A 14 -11.86 9.45 -22.98
CA ALA A 14 -12.85 9.24 -21.93
C ALA A 14 -13.20 10.54 -21.17
N ALA A 15 -14.18 10.42 -20.28
CA ALA A 15 -14.69 11.53 -19.47
C ALA A 15 -13.77 11.90 -18.30
N GLY A 16 -12.79 11.06 -17.94
CA GLY A 16 -11.96 11.26 -16.75
C GLY A 16 -12.68 10.93 -15.45
N SER A 17 -13.72 10.08 -15.49
CA SER A 17 -14.43 9.59 -14.29
C SER A 17 -13.71 8.38 -13.68
N SER A 18 -14.08 7.99 -12.46
CA SER A 18 -13.49 6.82 -11.78
C SER A 18 -13.58 5.51 -12.60
N SER A 19 -14.68 5.33 -13.34
CA SER A 19 -14.90 4.15 -14.21
C SER A 19 -14.33 4.30 -15.62
N ALA A 20 -13.99 5.52 -16.05
CA ALA A 20 -13.44 5.82 -17.36
C ALA A 20 -12.34 6.90 -17.22
N PRO A 21 -11.21 6.55 -16.57
CA PRO A 21 -10.14 7.50 -16.29
C PRO A 21 -9.44 7.92 -17.58
N TRP A 22 -8.85 9.12 -17.57
CA TRP A 22 -7.91 9.51 -18.60
C TRP A 22 -6.64 8.65 -18.52
N LYS A 23 -5.95 8.52 -19.65
CA LYS A 23 -4.71 7.75 -19.72
C LYS A 23 -3.51 8.57 -19.28
N THR A 24 -3.49 9.85 -19.65
CA THR A 24 -2.32 10.73 -19.47
C THR A 24 -2.58 11.89 -18.53
N LEU A 25 -1.54 12.29 -17.82
CA LEU A 25 -1.50 13.51 -17.02
C LEU A 25 -1.64 14.73 -17.91
N SER A 26 -1.03 14.71 -19.10
CA SER A 26 -1.17 15.75 -20.11
C SER A 26 -2.63 15.99 -20.49
N LYS A 27 -3.41 14.92 -20.67
CA LYS A 27 -4.85 15.03 -20.93
C LYS A 27 -5.56 15.68 -19.74
N ALA A 28 -5.28 15.23 -18.52
CA ALA A 28 -5.89 15.79 -17.32
C ALA A 28 -5.62 17.28 -17.17
N MET A 29 -4.37 17.71 -17.38
CA MET A 29 -3.98 19.11 -17.27
C MET A 29 -4.56 19.99 -18.40
N SER A 30 -4.85 19.40 -19.57
CA SER A 30 -5.55 20.09 -20.65
C SER A 30 -7.05 20.29 -20.38
N ALA A 31 -7.68 19.44 -19.54
CA ALA A 31 -9.11 19.47 -19.25
C ALA A 31 -9.54 20.76 -18.53
N ALA A 32 -10.79 21.20 -18.70
CA ALA A 32 -11.30 22.46 -18.14
C ALA A 32 -11.54 22.43 -16.62
N LEU A 33 -10.49 22.15 -15.83
CA LEU A 33 -10.50 22.13 -14.38
C LEU A 33 -10.94 23.50 -13.83
N LYS A 34 -11.79 23.47 -12.81
CA LYS A 34 -12.32 24.63 -12.11
C LYS A 34 -11.73 24.70 -10.70
N PRO A 35 -11.75 25.88 -10.05
CA PRO A 35 -11.37 26.00 -8.64
C PRO A 35 -12.08 24.98 -7.75
N GLY A 36 -11.31 24.31 -6.89
CA GLY A 36 -11.77 23.24 -6.02
C GLY A 36 -11.94 21.88 -6.70
N ASP A 37 -11.62 21.71 -7.99
CA ASP A 37 -11.58 20.40 -8.62
C ASP A 37 -10.34 19.60 -8.20
N GLU A 38 -10.47 18.28 -8.28
CA GLU A 38 -9.45 17.32 -7.88
C GLU A 38 -9.10 16.39 -9.05
N VAL A 39 -7.83 16.07 -9.21
CA VAL A 39 -7.34 15.03 -10.12
C VAL A 39 -6.64 13.97 -9.28
N VAL A 40 -7.22 12.77 -9.23
CA VAL A 40 -6.69 11.61 -8.53
C VAL A 40 -5.97 10.72 -9.55
N VAL A 41 -4.68 10.49 -9.33
CA VAL A 41 -3.83 9.70 -10.21
C VAL A 41 -3.61 8.33 -9.57
N ARG A 42 -4.10 7.28 -10.22
CA ARG A 42 -3.95 5.91 -9.73
C ARG A 42 -2.51 5.44 -9.83
N SER A 43 -2.18 4.44 -9.00
CA SER A 43 -0.85 3.83 -9.00
C SER A 43 -0.45 3.33 -10.39
N GLY A 44 0.83 3.53 -10.72
CA GLY A 44 1.37 3.21 -12.04
C GLY A 44 2.53 4.12 -12.42
N THR A 45 3.20 3.77 -13.51
CA THR A 45 4.30 4.57 -14.06
C THR A 45 3.83 5.40 -15.25
N TYR A 46 3.96 6.72 -15.13
CA TYR A 46 3.59 7.72 -16.12
C TYR A 46 4.87 8.29 -16.73
N ASN A 47 5.21 7.85 -17.95
CA ASN A 47 6.39 8.29 -18.69
C ASN A 47 6.12 9.62 -19.40
N GLU A 48 5.80 10.66 -18.63
CA GLU A 48 5.50 12.00 -19.12
C GLU A 48 5.83 13.05 -18.05
N THR A 49 5.71 14.32 -18.43
CA THR A 49 5.80 15.48 -17.53
C THR A 49 4.40 16.01 -17.24
N MET A 50 4.19 16.58 -16.05
CA MET A 50 2.94 17.23 -15.66
C MET A 50 3.10 18.75 -15.68
N THR A 51 2.28 19.47 -16.46
CA THR A 51 2.29 20.93 -16.48
C THR A 51 0.93 21.50 -16.07
N ILE A 52 0.88 22.17 -14.91
CA ILE A 52 -0.34 22.73 -14.32
C ILE A 52 -0.42 24.22 -14.66
N GLN A 53 -1.38 24.60 -15.49
CA GLN A 53 -1.58 25.99 -15.95
C GLN A 53 -2.91 26.59 -15.51
N LYS A 54 -3.75 25.82 -14.80
CA LYS A 54 -5.06 26.27 -14.34
C LYS A 54 -5.00 26.62 -12.87
N SER A 55 -5.50 27.81 -12.53
CA SER A 55 -5.50 28.30 -11.16
C SER A 55 -6.78 27.89 -10.43
N GLY A 56 -6.63 27.55 -9.15
CA GLY A 56 -7.75 27.53 -8.21
C GLY A 56 -8.09 28.94 -7.72
N THR A 57 -8.74 29.01 -6.56
CA THR A 57 -9.00 30.27 -5.83
C THR A 57 -8.83 30.05 -4.34
N ALA A 58 -8.90 31.14 -3.56
CA ALA A 58 -8.92 31.07 -2.10
C ALA A 58 -10.07 30.20 -1.54
N SER A 59 -11.16 30.02 -2.31
CA SER A 59 -12.28 29.16 -1.94
C SER A 59 -12.07 27.68 -2.30
N GLY A 60 -11.05 27.34 -3.08
CA GLY A 60 -10.77 25.98 -3.50
C GLY A 60 -9.53 25.87 -4.38
N TYR A 61 -8.52 25.16 -3.87
CA TYR A 61 -7.33 24.80 -4.64
C TYR A 61 -7.71 23.79 -5.72
N ILE A 62 -7.05 23.86 -6.89
CA ILE A 62 -7.02 22.70 -7.77
C ILE A 62 -6.03 21.71 -7.16
N THR A 63 -6.51 20.52 -6.82
CA THR A 63 -5.70 19.48 -6.18
C THR A 63 -5.35 18.40 -7.19
N ILE A 64 -4.07 18.09 -7.33
CA ILE A 64 -3.59 16.96 -8.10
C ILE A 64 -2.87 16.07 -7.10
N ARG A 65 -3.35 14.84 -6.92
CA ARG A 65 -2.77 13.92 -5.96
C ARG A 65 -2.67 12.49 -6.47
N SER A 66 -1.73 11.76 -5.92
CA SER A 66 -1.69 10.30 -6.04
C SER A 66 -2.86 9.68 -5.26
N GLU A 67 -3.42 8.57 -5.77
CA GLU A 67 -4.47 7.80 -5.08
C GLU A 67 -3.91 7.10 -3.83
N VAL A 68 -2.68 6.60 -3.97
CA VAL A 68 -1.84 6.00 -2.92
C VAL A 68 -0.52 6.76 -2.93
N GLU A 69 -0.07 7.26 -1.79
CA GLU A 69 1.20 7.99 -1.67
C GLU A 69 2.38 7.16 -2.25
N GLY A 70 3.20 7.77 -3.10
CA GLY A 70 4.27 7.09 -3.85
C GLY A 70 3.81 6.13 -4.96
N GLY A 71 2.52 5.78 -5.02
CA GLY A 71 1.97 4.81 -5.96
C GLY A 71 1.99 5.28 -7.42
N ALA A 72 1.79 6.58 -7.67
CA ALA A 72 1.88 7.17 -9.00
C ALA A 72 3.28 7.75 -9.25
N LYS A 73 4.02 7.10 -10.15
CA LYS A 73 5.40 7.41 -10.49
C LYS A 73 5.47 8.24 -11.76
N ILE A 74 5.98 9.46 -11.68
CA ILE A 74 6.18 10.35 -12.82
C ILE A 74 7.64 10.22 -13.26
N VAL A 75 7.84 9.66 -14.45
CA VAL A 75 9.17 9.44 -15.03
C VAL A 75 9.35 10.41 -16.19
N ALA A 76 10.03 11.52 -15.91
CA ALA A 76 10.16 12.66 -16.82
C ALA A 76 11.43 12.62 -17.70
N SER A 77 11.85 11.42 -18.11
CA SER A 77 13.07 11.23 -18.91
C SER A 77 13.01 12.03 -20.23
N GLY A 78 14.03 12.85 -20.47
CA GLY A 78 14.12 13.70 -21.67
C GLY A 78 13.30 14.99 -21.61
N SER A 79 12.63 15.28 -20.50
CA SER A 79 11.97 16.57 -20.22
C SER A 79 12.86 17.45 -19.35
N ASN A 80 12.64 18.77 -19.39
CA ASN A 80 13.37 19.69 -18.51
C ASN A 80 12.94 19.50 -17.06
N ASN A 81 11.65 19.62 -16.75
CA ASN A 81 11.14 19.44 -15.38
C ASN A 81 10.15 18.27 -15.30
N GLY A 82 10.01 17.65 -14.12
CA GLY A 82 9.01 16.61 -13.87
C GLY A 82 7.60 17.18 -13.78
N ILE A 83 7.33 17.93 -12.72
CA ILE A 83 6.09 18.69 -12.51
C ILE A 83 6.38 20.18 -12.64
N ASN A 84 5.61 20.88 -13.46
CA ASN A 84 5.69 22.33 -13.66
C ASN A 84 4.39 23.01 -13.18
N ILE A 85 4.47 23.72 -12.06
CA ILE A 85 3.38 24.50 -11.48
C ILE A 85 3.49 25.95 -11.99
N ALA A 86 2.63 26.30 -12.93
CA ALA A 86 2.57 27.62 -13.56
C ALA A 86 1.23 28.33 -13.25
N ALA A 87 0.59 27.98 -12.14
CA ALA A 87 -0.71 28.49 -11.74
C ALA A 87 -0.84 28.62 -10.21
N ASN A 88 -1.80 29.46 -9.78
CA ASN A 88 -2.01 29.82 -8.38
C ASN A 88 -3.08 28.93 -7.73
N TYR A 89 -3.08 28.82 -6.39
CA TYR A 89 -4.02 27.98 -5.65
C TYR A 89 -4.00 26.52 -6.15
N VAL A 90 -2.81 25.94 -6.18
CA VAL A 90 -2.55 24.57 -6.65
C VAL A 90 -1.98 23.74 -5.53
N LYS A 91 -2.47 22.50 -5.37
CA LYS A 91 -1.92 21.50 -4.47
C LYS A 91 -1.43 20.30 -5.29
N VAL A 92 -0.19 19.87 -5.05
CA VAL A 92 0.44 18.66 -5.61
C VAL A 92 0.82 17.74 -4.46
N GLU A 93 0.35 16.50 -4.47
CA GLU A 93 0.43 15.63 -3.30
C GLU A 93 0.69 14.15 -3.63
N GLY A 94 1.63 13.53 -2.93
CA GLY A 94 1.74 12.06 -2.88
C GLY A 94 2.47 11.39 -4.05
N PHE A 95 3.21 12.12 -4.90
CA PHE A 95 3.86 11.54 -6.08
C PHE A 95 5.28 11.05 -5.82
N ASP A 96 5.70 10.01 -6.55
CA ASP A 96 7.11 9.66 -6.80
C ASP A 96 7.51 10.33 -8.13
N VAL A 97 8.48 11.22 -8.13
CA VAL A 97 8.89 12.02 -9.30
C VAL A 97 10.37 11.84 -9.57
N ARG A 98 10.73 11.37 -10.78
CA ARG A 98 12.13 11.13 -11.13
C ARG A 98 12.52 11.35 -12.59
N GLY A 99 13.83 11.46 -12.80
CA GLY A 99 14.47 11.42 -14.12
C GLY A 99 14.30 12.70 -14.95
N ALA A 100 13.90 13.81 -14.34
CA ALA A 100 13.86 15.13 -14.99
C ALA A 100 15.29 15.60 -15.32
N GLY A 101 15.50 16.24 -16.48
CA GLY A 101 16.82 16.76 -16.88
C GLY A 101 17.28 17.99 -16.10
N SER A 102 16.34 18.71 -15.48
CA SER A 102 16.53 19.83 -14.56
C SER A 102 15.73 19.53 -13.29
N HIS A 103 14.71 20.30 -12.93
CA HIS A 103 14.07 20.18 -11.62
C HIS A 103 13.02 19.07 -11.56
N GLY A 104 12.92 18.38 -10.43
CA GLY A 104 11.86 17.39 -10.22
C GLY A 104 10.48 18.06 -10.20
N ILE A 105 10.29 19.02 -9.31
CA ILE A 105 9.10 19.88 -9.22
C ILE A 105 9.55 21.33 -9.30
N MET A 106 8.98 22.09 -10.23
CA MET A 106 9.24 23.51 -10.44
C MET A 106 7.96 24.32 -10.28
N ALA A 107 8.00 25.35 -9.44
CA ALA A 107 6.96 26.35 -9.28
C ALA A 107 7.55 27.74 -9.54
N ASN A 108 7.00 28.47 -10.51
CA ASN A 108 7.61 29.72 -10.96
C ASN A 108 6.57 30.83 -11.12
N ASN A 109 6.79 31.95 -10.44
CA ASN A 109 5.91 33.12 -10.45
C ASN A 109 4.46 32.75 -10.08
N VAL A 110 4.29 32.02 -8.98
CA VAL A 110 3.00 31.55 -8.48
C VAL A 110 2.77 31.98 -7.04
N HIS A 111 1.51 31.97 -6.62
CA HIS A 111 1.15 32.15 -5.22
C HIS A 111 0.13 31.12 -4.73
N HIS A 112 0.13 30.90 -3.42
CA HIS A 112 -0.79 29.97 -2.75
C HIS A 112 -0.62 28.57 -3.36
N THR A 113 0.54 27.96 -3.16
CA THR A 113 0.82 26.63 -3.71
C THR A 113 1.34 25.70 -2.64
N GLN A 114 0.97 24.43 -2.76
CA GLN A 114 1.28 23.40 -1.78
C GLN A 114 1.90 22.19 -2.49
N VAL A 115 3.08 21.78 -2.06
CA VAL A 115 3.78 20.57 -2.51
C VAL A 115 3.95 19.68 -1.29
N LEU A 116 3.15 18.63 -1.22
CA LEU A 116 2.95 17.83 0.00
C LEU A 116 3.32 16.37 -0.25
N ASN A 117 4.07 15.74 0.66
CA ASN A 117 4.25 14.28 0.70
C ASN A 117 4.73 13.67 -0.62
N ASN A 118 5.63 14.33 -1.34
CA ASN A 118 6.20 13.80 -2.58
C ASN A 118 7.60 13.24 -2.32
N THR A 119 7.93 12.15 -3.02
CA THR A 119 9.31 11.68 -3.15
C THR A 119 9.86 12.18 -4.48
N VAL A 120 10.93 12.98 -4.46
CA VAL A 120 11.50 13.61 -5.64
C VAL A 120 12.99 13.31 -5.74
N HIS A 121 13.38 12.57 -6.77
CA HIS A 121 14.74 12.07 -6.86
C HIS A 121 15.26 11.94 -8.28
N ASP A 122 16.56 11.72 -8.42
CA ASP A 122 17.25 11.59 -9.72
C ASP A 122 16.96 12.77 -10.68
N ALA A 123 16.67 13.96 -10.14
CA ALA A 123 16.49 15.16 -10.95
C ALA A 123 17.86 15.75 -11.31
N GLY A 124 17.99 16.29 -12.51
CA GLY A 124 19.20 16.93 -12.99
C GLY A 124 19.44 18.36 -12.46
N ALA A 125 18.67 18.83 -11.46
CA ALA A 125 18.78 20.10 -10.75
C ALA A 125 18.15 19.98 -9.36
N SER A 126 17.39 20.96 -8.88
CA SER A 126 16.75 20.86 -7.56
C SER A 126 15.66 19.78 -7.56
N GLY A 127 15.47 19.09 -6.43
CA GLY A 127 14.30 18.24 -6.24
C GLY A 127 13.03 19.07 -6.36
N ILE A 128 12.87 20.06 -5.46
CA ILE A 128 11.77 21.01 -5.46
C ILE A 128 12.34 22.43 -5.60
N GLN A 129 11.86 23.18 -6.59
CA GLN A 129 12.27 24.56 -6.86
C GLN A 129 11.08 25.51 -6.87
N TYR A 130 11.22 26.60 -6.12
CA TYR A 130 10.36 27.77 -6.18
C TYR A 130 11.15 28.98 -6.69
N ASN A 131 10.54 29.75 -7.58
CA ASN A 131 11.07 31.00 -8.09
C ASN A 131 10.00 32.10 -8.04
N TYR A 132 10.35 33.30 -7.59
CA TYR A 132 9.49 34.49 -7.73
C TYR A 132 8.08 34.34 -7.15
N SER A 133 7.95 33.59 -6.06
CA SER A 133 6.65 33.11 -5.58
C SER A 133 6.27 33.68 -4.21
N ASP A 134 5.03 33.45 -3.77
CA ASP A 134 4.49 33.88 -2.47
C ASP A 134 3.52 32.82 -1.91
N PHE A 135 3.22 32.83 -0.61
CA PHE A 135 2.28 31.86 0.01
C PHE A 135 2.59 30.39 -0.37
N ILE A 136 3.78 29.94 0.03
CA ILE A 136 4.35 28.64 -0.32
C ILE A 136 4.22 27.68 0.86
N ARG A 137 3.84 26.43 0.60
CA ARG A 137 3.96 25.33 1.56
C ARG A 137 4.62 24.12 0.92
N VAL A 138 5.75 23.72 1.46
CA VAL A 138 6.49 22.49 1.10
C VAL A 138 6.58 21.64 2.36
N GLU A 139 5.86 20.53 2.38
CA GLU A 139 5.72 19.73 3.60
C GLU A 139 5.70 18.22 3.36
N GLY A 140 6.33 17.45 4.24
CA GLY A 140 6.33 15.99 4.16
C GLY A 140 7.10 15.41 2.97
N ASN A 141 7.87 16.22 2.23
CA ASN A 141 8.54 15.73 1.02
C ASN A 141 9.88 15.09 1.35
N THR A 142 10.25 14.10 0.54
CA THR A 142 11.57 13.49 0.54
C THR A 142 12.31 13.83 -0.75
N THR A 143 13.50 14.42 -0.67
CA THR A 143 14.31 14.78 -1.85
C THR A 143 15.71 14.19 -1.80
N TYR A 144 16.10 13.37 -2.79
CA TYR A 144 17.43 12.76 -2.80
C TYR A 144 18.01 12.47 -4.17
N ASN A 145 19.32 12.25 -4.23
CA ASN A 145 20.06 11.96 -5.48
C ASN A 145 19.79 12.96 -6.61
N ASN A 146 19.49 14.22 -6.26
CA ASN A 146 19.31 15.28 -7.25
C ASN A 146 20.65 15.97 -7.51
N ALA A 147 20.97 16.29 -8.77
CA ALA A 147 22.31 16.74 -9.15
C ALA A 147 22.40 17.64 -10.39
N SER A 148 23.01 18.83 -10.23
CA SER A 148 23.46 19.70 -11.34
C SER A 148 24.65 20.59 -10.97
N ASP A 149 25.11 21.34 -11.98
CA ASP A 149 25.99 22.49 -11.85
C ASP A 149 25.15 23.78 -11.76
N GLY A 150 25.34 24.58 -10.71
CA GLY A 150 24.59 25.82 -10.47
C GLY A 150 23.68 25.80 -9.23
N TRP A 151 22.80 26.80 -9.12
CA TRP A 151 22.10 27.24 -7.91
C TRP A 151 20.94 26.31 -7.49
N PHE A 152 21.25 25.06 -7.20
CA PHE A 152 20.26 23.99 -7.03
C PHE A 152 20.48 23.19 -5.74
N SER A 153 19.40 22.65 -5.17
CA SER A 153 19.38 22.00 -3.84
C SER A 153 18.25 20.98 -3.76
N GLY A 154 18.19 20.14 -2.73
CA GLY A 154 17.05 19.24 -2.54
C GLY A 154 15.72 20.03 -2.56
N ILE A 155 15.63 21.06 -1.72
CA ILE A 155 14.56 22.06 -1.73
C ILE A 155 15.18 23.47 -1.87
N SER A 156 14.74 24.23 -2.86
CA SER A 156 15.21 25.59 -3.10
C SER A 156 14.05 26.56 -3.27
N VAL A 157 14.08 27.65 -2.51
CA VAL A 157 13.14 28.76 -2.64
C VAL A 157 13.92 30.03 -2.92
N TYR A 158 13.77 30.54 -4.14
CA TYR A 158 14.61 31.58 -4.69
C TYR A 158 13.78 32.82 -5.06
N GLN A 159 14.23 33.98 -4.60
CA GLN A 159 13.66 35.30 -4.93
C GLN A 159 12.16 35.40 -4.69
N ASN A 160 11.67 35.02 -3.51
CA ASN A 160 10.27 35.23 -3.16
C ASN A 160 9.91 36.71 -3.17
N ARG A 161 8.66 36.99 -3.58
CA ARG A 161 8.18 38.35 -3.86
C ARG A 161 6.76 38.51 -3.36
N ASN A 162 6.38 39.72 -2.95
CA ASN A 162 4.98 40.02 -2.62
C ASN A 162 4.16 40.23 -3.91
N ILE A 163 4.09 39.22 -4.77
CA ILE A 163 3.41 39.29 -6.08
C ILE A 163 1.90 39.43 -5.95
N THR A 164 1.36 39.14 -4.76
CA THR A 164 -0.06 39.27 -4.43
C THR A 164 -0.44 40.70 -4.03
N ASN A 165 0.54 41.57 -3.74
CA ASN A 165 0.36 42.85 -3.05
C ASN A 165 -0.39 42.72 -1.71
N ASP A 166 -0.39 41.53 -1.12
CA ASP A 166 -1.08 41.28 0.12
C ASP A 166 -0.34 42.03 1.25
N SER A 167 -1.08 42.78 2.07
CA SER A 167 -0.53 43.58 3.17
C SER A 167 -0.56 42.88 4.52
N SER A 168 -1.19 41.70 4.61
CA SER A 168 -1.27 40.91 5.85
C SER A 168 0.11 40.62 6.43
N SER A 169 0.16 40.62 7.76
CA SER A 169 1.31 40.16 8.53
C SER A 169 1.22 38.66 8.74
N GLY A 170 2.35 38.01 9.00
CA GLY A 170 2.42 36.57 9.25
C GLY A 170 3.45 35.85 8.38
N ILE A 171 3.53 34.55 8.61
CA ILE A 171 4.39 33.64 7.85
C ILE A 171 3.69 33.32 6.52
N ARG A 172 4.42 33.41 5.41
CA ARG A 172 3.93 33.10 4.06
C ARG A 172 4.64 31.93 3.40
N THR A 173 5.83 31.60 3.87
CA THR A 173 6.60 30.46 3.34
C THR A 173 6.78 29.45 4.45
N PHE A 174 6.35 28.21 4.21
CA PHE A 174 6.44 27.09 5.13
C PHE A 174 7.24 25.97 4.45
N ILE A 175 8.40 25.64 5.00
CA ILE A 175 9.21 24.47 4.63
C ILE A 175 9.27 23.59 5.87
N VAL A 176 8.35 22.63 5.97
CA VAL A 176 8.04 21.95 7.23
C VAL A 176 8.12 20.44 7.06
N ASN A 177 8.74 19.72 8.00
CA ASN A 177 8.68 18.26 8.05
C ASN A 177 9.15 17.57 6.75
N ASN A 178 10.22 18.07 6.12
CA ASN A 178 10.81 17.44 4.93
C ASN A 178 12.09 16.67 5.27
N VAL A 179 12.39 15.66 4.45
CA VAL A 179 13.65 14.92 4.49
C VAL A 179 14.43 15.21 3.21
N SER A 180 15.69 15.63 3.32
CA SER A 180 16.52 15.94 2.16
C SER A 180 17.94 15.42 2.32
N TYR A 181 18.36 14.51 1.44
CA TYR A 181 19.65 13.84 1.57
C TYR A 181 20.30 13.49 0.24
N ASP A 182 21.61 13.24 0.24
CA ASP A 182 22.36 12.80 -0.95
C ASP A 182 22.11 13.64 -2.21
N ASN A 183 21.85 14.94 -2.06
CA ASN A 183 21.77 15.85 -3.21
C ASN A 183 23.21 16.27 -3.56
N VAL A 184 23.72 15.82 -4.71
CA VAL A 184 25.15 15.90 -5.07
C VAL A 184 25.41 16.97 -6.11
N THR A 185 26.58 17.60 -6.06
CA THR A 185 27.05 18.57 -7.07
C THR A 185 28.03 17.93 -8.05
N LYS A 186 28.05 18.41 -9.31
CA LYS A 186 29.00 17.94 -10.34
C LYS A 186 30.19 18.90 -10.54
N SER A 187 30.04 20.20 -10.25
CA SER A 187 31.12 21.20 -10.27
C SER A 187 30.73 22.57 -9.64
N GLY A 188 30.94 22.71 -8.32
CA GLY A 188 31.40 23.93 -7.61
C GLY A 188 30.53 25.20 -7.46
N GLY A 189 30.26 25.60 -6.20
CA GLY A 189 29.72 26.92 -5.84
C GLY A 189 29.17 27.04 -4.41
N HIS A 190 28.89 28.27 -3.94
CA HIS A 190 28.34 28.60 -2.61
C HIS A 190 26.91 28.06 -2.37
N SER A 191 26.14 27.88 -3.45
CA SER A 191 24.68 27.66 -3.46
C SER A 191 24.26 26.23 -3.76
N ASP A 192 25.21 25.31 -3.91
CA ASP A 192 24.98 24.12 -4.72
C ASP A 192 24.93 22.87 -3.84
N GLY A 193 23.94 22.00 -4.12
CA GLY A 193 23.76 20.72 -3.46
C GLY A 193 23.32 20.82 -2.01
N ASN A 194 22.69 21.93 -1.58
CA ASN A 194 22.22 22.00 -0.19
C ASN A 194 21.02 21.06 0.02
N GLY A 195 20.75 20.69 1.27
CA GLY A 195 19.50 20.03 1.62
C GLY A 195 18.31 20.96 1.40
N ILE A 196 18.36 22.15 2.03
CA ILE A 196 17.35 23.21 1.93
C ILE A 196 18.07 24.56 1.77
N ILE A 197 17.59 25.40 0.84
CA ILE A 197 18.04 26.79 0.71
C ILE A 197 16.86 27.76 0.58
N ILE A 198 16.95 28.85 1.34
CA ILE A 198 16.14 30.06 1.20
C ILE A 198 17.07 31.18 0.76
N ASP A 199 16.84 31.70 -0.45
CA ASP A 199 17.77 32.62 -1.10
C ASP A 199 17.09 33.87 -1.65
N ASP A 200 17.71 35.02 -1.37
CA ASP A 200 17.40 36.33 -1.91
C ASP A 200 15.97 36.82 -1.59
N PHE A 201 15.61 36.90 -0.29
CA PHE A 201 14.33 37.44 0.24
C PHE A 201 14.49 38.82 0.89
N GLN A 202 15.47 39.61 0.46
CA GLN A 202 15.75 40.91 1.06
C GLN A 202 14.80 42.02 0.62
N SER A 203 14.49 42.91 1.58
CA SER A 203 13.69 44.12 1.35
C SER A 203 14.37 45.16 0.45
N THR A 204 15.69 45.08 0.27
CA THR A 204 16.53 46.08 -0.42
C THR A 204 16.78 45.78 -1.89
N GLN A 205 16.21 44.70 -2.43
CA GLN A 205 16.35 44.36 -3.85
C GLN A 205 15.74 45.42 -4.77
N ASN A 206 16.50 45.86 -5.76
CA ASN A 206 16.12 46.94 -6.67
C ASN A 206 15.40 46.41 -7.93
N ASN A 207 14.29 45.69 -7.70
CA ASN A 207 13.71 44.79 -8.71
C ASN A 207 12.24 45.14 -9.04
N ASN A 208 11.81 46.40 -9.11
CA ASN A 208 10.41 46.82 -9.42
C ASN A 208 9.28 46.21 -8.55
N PHE A 209 9.59 45.41 -7.53
CA PHE A 209 8.65 44.85 -6.57
C PHE A 209 8.83 45.53 -5.21
N SER A 210 7.78 45.55 -4.40
CA SER A 210 7.89 46.02 -3.01
C SER A 210 8.80 45.11 -2.20
N SER A 211 9.47 45.68 -1.19
CA SER A 211 10.30 44.95 -0.25
C SER A 211 9.58 43.73 0.32
N TYR A 212 10.18 42.53 0.21
CA TYR A 212 9.68 41.34 0.89
C TYR A 212 10.05 41.45 2.37
N ASN A 213 9.05 41.59 3.24
CA ASN A 213 9.20 41.67 4.69
C ASN A 213 8.29 40.67 5.42
N LYS A 214 8.01 39.55 4.75
CA LYS A 214 7.07 38.53 5.22
C LYS A 214 7.84 37.37 5.83
N GLY A 215 7.30 36.78 6.88
CA GLY A 215 7.99 35.72 7.61
C GLY A 215 8.09 34.44 6.77
N ALA A 216 9.19 33.71 6.95
CA ALA A 216 9.34 32.33 6.50
C ALA A 216 9.62 31.42 7.69
N LEU A 217 9.14 30.18 7.61
CA LEU A 217 9.32 29.15 8.62
C LEU A 217 9.95 27.91 7.99
N VAL A 218 11.12 27.53 8.52
CA VAL A 218 11.82 26.28 8.21
C VAL A 218 11.83 25.45 9.48
N GLU A 219 10.98 24.42 9.54
CA GLU A 219 10.71 23.70 10.79
C GLU A 219 10.64 22.19 10.63
N GLY A 220 11.17 21.43 11.59
CA GLY A 220 10.97 19.98 11.63
C GLY A 220 11.64 19.23 10.49
N ASN A 221 12.62 19.81 9.80
CA ASN A 221 13.25 19.15 8.65
C ASN A 221 14.47 18.33 9.08
N LEU A 222 14.67 17.19 8.41
CA LEU A 222 15.87 16.37 8.49
C LEU A 222 16.70 16.55 7.21
N VAL A 223 17.94 17.00 7.34
CA VAL A 223 18.86 17.14 6.20
C VAL A 223 20.20 16.47 6.48
N TYR A 224 20.61 15.54 5.63
CA TYR A 224 21.84 14.79 5.86
C TYR A 224 22.56 14.37 4.60
N SER A 225 23.89 14.19 4.70
CA SER A 225 24.72 13.65 3.61
C SER A 225 24.67 14.39 2.27
N ASN A 226 24.08 15.59 2.22
CA ASN A 226 24.03 16.40 1.01
C ASN A 226 25.45 16.86 0.63
N GLY A 227 25.70 17.00 -0.67
CA GLY A 227 27.00 17.42 -1.21
C GLY A 227 27.36 18.85 -0.83
N GLY A 228 26.35 19.72 -0.71
CA GLY A 228 26.42 21.08 -0.18
C GLY A 228 26.04 21.17 1.29
N LYS A 229 25.57 22.34 1.73
CA LYS A 229 25.20 22.57 3.14
C LYS A 229 23.92 21.85 3.53
N GLY A 230 23.61 21.78 4.82
CA GLY A 230 22.31 21.28 5.26
C GLY A 230 21.19 22.28 4.98
N ILE A 231 21.03 23.29 5.86
CA ILE A 231 20.05 24.38 5.72
C ILE A 231 20.78 25.70 5.56
N GLN A 232 20.54 26.39 4.44
CA GLN A 232 21.13 27.70 4.15
C GLN A 232 20.05 28.78 4.07
N ILE A 233 20.23 29.86 4.84
CA ILE A 233 19.50 31.11 4.69
C ILE A 233 20.47 32.16 4.15
N ALA A 234 20.29 32.61 2.91
CA ALA A 234 21.18 33.55 2.24
C ALA A 234 20.39 34.76 1.72
N TRP A 235 20.90 35.96 1.96
CA TRP A 235 20.27 37.23 1.56
C TRP A 235 18.76 37.27 1.84
N SER A 236 18.33 36.77 2.99
CA SER A 236 16.93 36.52 3.31
C SER A 236 16.59 36.90 4.75
N ASP A 237 15.74 37.91 4.90
CA ASP A 237 15.35 38.46 6.20
C ASP A 237 14.08 37.80 6.76
N TYR A 238 13.87 37.87 8.07
CA TYR A 238 12.66 37.41 8.78
C TYR A 238 12.35 35.91 8.67
N VAL A 239 13.39 35.08 8.58
CA VAL A 239 13.29 33.62 8.58
C VAL A 239 13.41 33.07 10.00
N THR A 240 12.45 32.23 10.39
CA THR A 240 12.56 31.41 11.59
C THR A 240 12.94 29.99 11.20
N VAL A 241 14.10 29.53 11.65
CA VAL A 241 14.62 28.18 11.45
C VAL A 241 14.58 27.47 12.80
N ARG A 242 13.69 26.49 12.96
CA ARG A 242 13.48 25.86 14.27
C ARG A 242 13.27 24.36 14.25
N ASN A 243 13.74 23.69 15.29
CA ASN A 243 13.51 22.26 15.49
C ASN A 243 13.90 21.42 14.24
N ASN A 244 15.03 21.76 13.59
CA ASN A 244 15.57 20.99 12.47
C ASN A 244 16.77 20.16 12.91
N THR A 245 17.01 19.05 12.23
CA THR A 245 18.23 18.23 12.37
C THR A 245 19.04 18.29 11.10
N SER A 246 20.29 18.73 11.20
CA SER A 246 21.26 18.78 10.10
C SER A 246 22.51 17.98 10.46
N TRP A 247 22.84 16.95 9.68
CA TRP A 247 23.90 16.01 10.02
C TRP A 247 24.77 15.61 8.84
N HIS A 248 26.08 15.82 8.97
CA HIS A 248 27.13 15.38 8.04
C HIS A 248 26.82 15.71 6.58
N ASN A 249 26.37 16.93 6.32
CA ASN A 249 26.31 17.47 4.97
C ASN A 249 27.73 17.92 4.53
N ASN A 250 27.83 18.58 3.39
CA ASN A 250 29.06 18.99 2.73
C ASN A 250 29.92 17.78 2.31
N THR A 251 29.26 16.73 1.79
CA THR A 251 29.91 15.46 1.44
C THR A 251 30.65 15.50 0.09
N ASP A 252 30.38 16.48 -0.77
CA ASP A 252 31.05 16.58 -2.07
C ASP A 252 32.46 17.18 -1.91
N PRO A 253 33.53 16.42 -2.19
CA PRO A 253 34.90 16.91 -2.11
C PRO A 253 35.25 17.98 -3.15
N LEU A 254 34.46 18.12 -4.22
CA LEU A 254 34.65 19.17 -5.23
C LEU A 254 34.17 20.55 -4.75
N ASN A 255 33.45 20.59 -3.63
CA ASN A 255 32.86 21.81 -3.12
C ASN A 255 33.89 22.66 -2.34
N SER A 256 34.56 23.57 -3.05
CA SER A 256 35.73 24.31 -2.55
C SER A 256 35.44 25.65 -1.84
N GLY A 257 34.19 26.13 -1.86
CA GLY A 257 33.82 27.38 -1.18
C GLY A 257 34.03 27.34 0.35
N THR A 258 34.23 28.51 0.95
CA THR A 258 34.65 28.69 2.36
C THR A 258 33.50 28.74 3.36
N TRP A 259 32.30 29.11 2.93
CA TRP A 259 31.11 29.17 3.78
C TRP A 259 30.37 27.83 3.73
N ARG A 260 30.41 27.05 4.81
CA ARG A 260 30.02 25.62 4.86
C ARG A 260 29.44 25.22 6.21
N GLY A 261 28.30 25.79 6.60
CA GLY A 261 27.61 25.37 7.83
C GLY A 261 26.56 24.29 7.56
N GLU A 262 26.42 23.31 8.46
CA GLU A 262 25.27 22.40 8.51
C GLU A 262 23.96 23.20 8.63
N ILE A 263 23.98 24.28 9.43
CA ILE A 263 22.97 25.34 9.43
C ILE A 263 23.68 26.68 9.28
N SER A 264 23.28 27.46 8.28
CA SER A 264 23.97 28.69 7.90
C SER A 264 23.04 29.88 7.74
N ASN A 265 23.53 31.05 8.18
CA ASN A 265 22.95 32.36 7.93
C ASN A 265 23.99 33.21 7.19
N GLN A 266 23.59 33.91 6.13
CA GLN A 266 24.52 34.76 5.40
C GLN A 266 23.86 36.05 4.91
N ASP A 267 24.47 37.19 5.22
CA ASP A 267 24.03 38.53 4.80
C ASP A 267 22.52 38.71 4.98
N SER A 268 22.00 38.27 6.12
CA SER A 268 20.58 38.07 6.38
C SER A 268 20.22 38.56 7.78
N ASN A 269 19.15 39.34 7.87
CA ASN A 269 18.80 40.08 9.07
C ASN A 269 17.48 39.62 9.70
N ASN A 270 17.34 39.85 11.00
CA ASN A 270 16.12 39.55 11.76
C ASN A 270 15.74 38.06 11.73
N ASN A 271 16.71 37.17 11.55
CA ASN A 271 16.49 35.73 11.53
C ASN A 271 16.57 35.14 12.94
N THR A 272 15.79 34.08 13.18
CA THR A 272 15.78 33.37 14.46
C THR A 272 16.04 31.89 14.24
N PHE A 273 17.12 31.39 14.82
CA PHE A 273 17.53 29.99 14.82
C PHE A 273 17.34 29.43 16.22
N VAL A 274 16.38 28.51 16.38
CA VAL A 274 16.01 28.01 17.69
C VAL A 274 15.77 26.51 17.73
N ASN A 275 16.26 25.86 18.77
CA ASN A 275 16.07 24.43 18.99
C ASN A 275 16.58 23.49 17.87
N ASN A 276 17.56 23.91 17.06
CA ASN A 276 18.09 23.05 16.00
C ASN A 276 19.24 22.17 16.50
N ILE A 277 19.42 21.00 15.87
CA ILE A 277 20.62 20.18 16.01
C ILE A 277 21.45 20.31 14.73
N ALA A 278 22.72 20.65 14.87
CA ALA A 278 23.68 20.71 13.78
C ALA A 278 24.94 19.91 14.11
N VAL A 279 25.25 18.91 13.30
CA VAL A 279 26.41 18.03 13.47
C VAL A 279 27.26 18.03 12.21
N ALA A 280 28.43 18.64 12.27
CA ALA A 280 29.36 18.72 11.16
C ALA A 280 30.32 17.52 11.12
N ASP A 281 30.86 17.23 9.94
CA ASP A 281 32.04 16.36 9.78
C ASP A 281 33.18 17.14 9.11
N PRO A 282 34.05 17.81 9.90
CA PRO A 282 35.19 18.55 9.37
C PRO A 282 36.27 17.64 8.73
N SER A 283 36.20 16.32 8.92
CA SER A 283 37.16 15.38 8.31
C SER A 283 36.90 15.20 6.81
N LYS A 284 35.66 15.43 6.37
CA LYS A 284 35.27 15.41 4.95
C LYS A 284 35.58 16.72 4.26
N ASN A 285 35.29 17.83 4.93
CA ASN A 285 35.60 19.18 4.45
C ASN A 285 36.03 20.04 5.63
N SER A 286 37.26 20.55 5.61
CA SER A 286 37.82 21.32 6.73
C SER A 286 37.12 22.65 7.00
N ASN A 287 36.34 23.15 6.03
CA ASN A 287 35.52 24.35 6.21
C ASN A 287 34.15 24.01 6.81
N ASN A 288 33.76 22.73 6.90
CA ASN A 288 32.47 22.32 7.43
C ASN A 288 32.37 22.65 8.93
N VAL A 289 31.37 23.44 9.28
CA VAL A 289 31.04 23.83 10.65
C VAL A 289 29.60 23.47 10.97
N ALA A 290 29.28 23.25 12.24
CA ALA A 290 27.89 22.99 12.63
C ALA A 290 27.03 24.23 12.38
N ILE A 291 27.53 25.41 12.79
CA ILE A 291 26.86 26.68 12.54
C ILE A 291 27.81 27.65 11.82
N GLY A 292 27.33 28.23 10.73
CA GLY A 292 28.00 29.29 10.00
C GLY A 292 27.17 30.58 9.98
N ASP A 293 27.72 31.69 10.47
CA ASP A 293 27.09 33.01 10.43
C ASP A 293 28.00 33.98 9.66
N TYR A 294 27.74 34.09 8.37
CA TYR A 294 28.66 34.64 7.37
C TYR A 294 28.24 36.03 6.88
N GLY A 295 29.21 36.87 6.52
CA GLY A 295 28.93 38.23 6.06
C GLY A 295 28.35 39.14 7.15
N ASP A 296 27.57 40.15 6.76
CA ASP A 296 27.07 41.18 7.67
C ASP A 296 25.62 40.89 8.07
N ASN A 297 25.42 40.38 9.30
CA ASN A 297 24.09 40.01 9.81
C ASN A 297 23.69 40.90 10.99
N SER A 298 22.45 41.40 10.98
CA SER A 298 21.89 42.19 12.08
C SER A 298 20.68 41.50 12.69
N PHE A 299 20.59 41.54 14.03
CA PHE A 299 19.47 41.01 14.80
C PHE A 299 19.22 39.50 14.63
N THR A 300 20.24 38.73 14.23
CA THR A 300 20.20 37.27 14.22
C THR A 300 20.16 36.74 15.66
N LYS A 301 19.25 35.80 15.92
CA LYS A 301 19.10 35.16 17.24
C LYS A 301 19.44 33.68 17.13
N TRP A 302 20.40 33.24 17.94
CA TRP A 302 20.77 31.83 18.11
C TRP A 302 20.40 31.39 19.53
N VAL A 303 19.33 30.61 19.67
CA VAL A 303 18.75 30.22 20.97
C VAL A 303 18.58 28.71 21.07
N ASN A 304 19.05 28.09 22.15
CA ASN A 304 18.82 26.66 22.42
C ASN A 304 19.19 25.70 21.27
N ASN A 305 20.18 26.02 20.43
CA ASN A 305 20.66 25.08 19.41
C ASN A 305 21.72 24.15 20.00
N LEU A 306 21.84 22.94 19.46
CA LEU A 306 22.94 22.02 19.75
C LEU A 306 23.91 21.99 18.58
N THR A 307 25.20 22.14 18.87
CA THR A 307 26.25 22.13 17.85
C THR A 307 27.32 21.10 18.18
N PHE A 308 27.75 20.33 17.18
CA PHE A 308 28.75 19.27 17.34
C PHE A 308 29.54 19.04 16.06
N ASN A 309 30.75 18.48 16.15
CA ASN A 309 31.55 18.14 14.95
C ASN A 309 32.16 16.74 14.96
N GLY A 310 31.59 15.84 15.76
CA GLY A 310 32.15 14.51 16.00
C GLY A 310 33.19 14.44 17.12
N THR A 311 33.70 15.57 17.63
CA THR A 311 34.66 15.58 18.75
C THR A 311 34.04 16.22 20.01
N PRO A 312 33.97 15.50 21.15
CA PRO A 312 33.43 16.05 22.41
C PRO A 312 34.03 17.40 22.80
N GLY A 313 33.16 18.37 23.10
CA GLY A 313 33.53 19.73 23.50
C GLY A 313 33.88 20.67 22.33
N LYS A 314 33.77 20.23 21.08
CA LYS A 314 34.02 21.07 19.89
C LYS A 314 32.72 21.51 19.25
N ALA A 315 32.37 22.78 19.48
CA ALA A 315 31.13 23.38 19.02
C ALA A 315 31.06 23.56 17.51
N SER A 316 32.20 23.78 16.85
CA SER A 316 32.31 23.99 15.40
C SER A 316 31.40 25.09 14.88
N ILE A 317 31.79 26.33 15.18
CA ILE A 317 31.07 27.54 14.81
C ILE A 317 32.03 28.45 14.07
N ASN A 318 31.58 29.05 12.96
CA ASN A 318 32.27 30.14 12.29
C ASN A 318 31.37 31.37 12.25
N ASN A 319 31.85 32.50 12.79
CA ASN A 319 31.17 33.79 12.76
C ASN A 319 32.08 34.81 12.08
N GLU A 320 31.64 35.31 10.93
CA GLU A 320 32.32 36.38 10.19
C GLU A 320 31.64 37.73 10.48
N GLY A 321 32.13 38.84 9.90
CA GLY A 321 31.45 40.15 9.94
C GLY A 321 31.25 40.81 11.31
N GLY A 322 31.77 40.22 12.39
CA GLY A 322 31.49 40.68 13.77
C GLY A 322 30.14 40.21 14.33
N ASN A 323 29.53 39.18 13.71
CA ASN A 323 28.27 38.61 14.14
C ASN A 323 28.36 37.99 15.55
N THR A 324 27.29 38.16 16.34
CA THR A 324 27.15 37.49 17.63
C THR A 324 26.54 36.10 17.42
N GLY A 325 27.40 35.11 17.14
CA GLY A 325 26.98 33.72 16.98
C GLY A 325 26.42 33.07 18.26
N PRO A 326 26.13 31.75 18.22
CA PRO A 326 25.56 31.02 19.35
C PRO A 326 26.48 31.04 20.58
N THR A 327 25.88 31.29 21.75
CA THR A 327 26.57 31.24 23.05
C THR A 327 25.79 30.39 24.04
N ALA A 328 26.48 29.84 25.05
CA ALA A 328 25.84 29.10 26.14
C ALA A 328 24.87 29.98 26.97
N ALA A 329 25.08 31.29 27.04
CA ALA A 329 24.21 32.23 27.75
C ALA A 329 22.81 32.31 27.13
N ASN A 330 22.69 32.04 25.82
CA ASN A 330 21.42 31.96 25.10
C ASN A 330 20.86 30.53 25.07
N GLY A 331 21.32 29.65 25.97
CA GLY A 331 20.87 28.28 26.14
C GLY A 331 21.37 27.28 25.09
N ASN A 332 22.27 27.67 24.18
CA ASN A 332 22.82 26.76 23.19
C ASN A 332 23.75 25.70 23.84
N LEU A 333 23.63 24.45 23.40
CA LEU A 333 24.49 23.34 23.77
C LEU A 333 25.69 23.25 22.83
N LEU A 334 26.83 23.79 23.26
CA LEU A 334 28.01 23.95 22.41
C LEU A 334 28.98 22.77 22.53
N GLY A 335 29.23 22.08 21.42
CA GLY A 335 30.16 20.95 21.34
C GLY A 335 29.64 19.69 22.01
N VAL A 336 28.33 19.56 22.06
CA VAL A 336 27.63 18.50 22.78
C VAL A 336 27.15 17.49 21.77
N ASP A 337 27.51 16.22 21.95
CA ASP A 337 27.02 15.13 21.11
C ASP A 337 25.50 14.97 21.31
N PRO A 338 24.68 15.02 20.23
CA PRO A 338 23.24 14.83 20.35
C PRO A 338 22.86 13.40 20.73
N LYS A 339 23.78 12.43 20.62
CA LYS A 339 23.53 11.01 20.93
C LYS A 339 22.31 10.46 20.21
N PHE A 340 22.34 10.58 18.89
CA PHE A 340 21.42 9.86 18.02
C PHE A 340 21.53 8.35 18.26
N VAL A 341 20.43 7.63 18.09
CA VAL A 341 20.38 6.17 18.24
C VAL A 341 21.28 5.49 17.22
N ASN A 342 21.07 5.76 15.92
CA ASN A 342 21.88 5.20 14.84
C ASN A 342 21.85 6.08 13.57
N ALA A 343 22.35 7.31 13.66
CA ALA A 343 22.31 8.27 12.54
C ALA A 343 22.97 7.74 11.26
N TRP A 344 24.02 6.92 11.36
CA TRP A 344 24.66 6.28 10.21
C TRP A 344 23.79 5.22 9.52
N GLY A 345 22.84 4.63 10.25
CA GLY A 345 21.82 3.73 9.69
C GLY A 345 20.51 4.43 9.35
N GLY A 346 20.47 5.78 9.38
CA GLY A 346 19.26 6.56 9.06
C GLY A 346 18.37 6.89 10.27
N ASP A 347 18.72 6.42 11.46
CA ASP A 347 17.93 6.67 12.68
C ASP A 347 18.47 7.87 13.47
N PHE A 348 17.79 9.01 13.29
CA PHE A 348 18.11 10.29 13.91
C PHE A 348 17.34 10.54 15.21
N HIS A 349 16.66 9.55 15.78
CA HIS A 349 16.04 9.71 17.10
C HIS A 349 17.09 9.98 18.16
N LEU A 350 16.73 10.81 19.13
CA LEU A 350 17.56 11.05 20.30
C LEU A 350 17.50 9.81 21.21
N SER A 351 18.65 9.37 21.71
CA SER A 351 18.66 8.32 22.74
C SER A 351 18.12 8.87 24.08
N GLY A 352 17.65 7.98 24.97
CA GLY A 352 17.24 8.31 26.35
C GLY A 352 18.27 9.09 27.18
N SER A 353 19.54 9.04 26.77
CA SER A 353 20.65 9.73 27.43
C SER A 353 21.06 11.03 26.73
N SER A 354 20.34 11.43 25.69
CA SER A 354 20.66 12.59 24.90
C SER A 354 20.47 13.88 25.70
N PRO A 355 21.43 14.81 25.63
CA PRO A 355 21.31 16.12 26.26
C PRO A 355 20.37 17.07 25.49
N ALA A 356 19.97 16.73 24.26
CA ALA A 356 18.97 17.49 23.51
C ALA A 356 17.55 17.30 24.05
N VAL A 357 17.32 16.24 24.82
CA VAL A 357 16.02 15.90 25.39
C VAL A 357 15.65 16.85 26.51
N ASN A 358 14.42 17.37 26.44
CA ASN A 358 13.83 18.34 27.35
C ASN A 358 14.60 19.67 27.47
N THR A 359 15.46 19.99 26.50
CA THR A 359 16.35 21.16 26.55
C THR A 359 15.90 22.31 25.63
N GLY A 360 14.85 22.11 24.83
CA GLY A 360 14.26 23.11 23.97
C GLY A 360 13.47 24.19 24.70
N SER A 361 13.26 25.32 24.03
CA SER A 361 12.43 26.42 24.54
C SER A 361 10.95 26.16 24.28
N ALA A 362 10.10 26.16 25.32
CA ALA A 362 8.65 26.08 25.18
C ALA A 362 8.02 27.23 24.36
N ALA A 363 8.68 28.40 24.31
CA ALA A 363 8.19 29.55 23.53
C ALA A 363 8.30 29.35 22.01
N HIS A 364 9.16 28.42 21.57
CA HIS A 364 9.42 28.11 20.16
C HIS A 364 9.36 26.62 19.85
N GLY A 365 8.92 25.80 20.80
CA GLY A 365 8.65 24.38 20.60
C GLY A 365 7.60 24.16 19.53
N LEU A 366 7.63 22.96 18.95
CA LEU A 366 6.66 22.53 17.96
C LEU A 366 5.27 22.43 18.59
N ALA A 367 4.24 22.88 17.86
CA ALA A 367 2.87 23.00 18.36
C ALA A 367 1.98 21.76 18.05
N GLY A 368 2.53 20.71 17.44
CA GLY A 368 1.77 19.57 16.89
C GLY A 368 2.57 18.27 16.81
N VAL A 369 2.28 17.47 15.76
CA VAL A 369 2.85 16.15 15.42
C VAL A 369 4.30 16.29 14.88
N ASP A 370 5.19 15.36 15.19
CA ASP A 370 6.59 15.32 14.70
C ASP A 370 6.74 14.56 13.36
N LEU A 371 7.99 14.32 12.92
CA LEU A 371 8.30 13.60 11.68
C LEU A 371 7.88 12.12 11.69
N ASP A 372 7.69 11.51 12.87
CA ASP A 372 7.30 10.10 13.01
C ASP A 372 5.77 9.90 13.13
N GLY A 373 5.00 11.00 13.07
CA GLY A 373 3.54 10.94 13.17
C GLY A 373 3.04 10.89 14.63
N GLY A 374 3.93 10.99 15.61
CA GLY A 374 3.66 10.98 17.04
C GLY A 374 3.03 12.26 17.58
N SER A 375 2.12 12.10 18.55
CA SER A 375 1.61 13.22 19.35
C SER A 375 2.60 13.57 20.46
N ARG A 376 3.15 14.78 20.44
CA ARG A 376 4.08 15.28 21.46
C ARG A 376 3.52 15.19 22.89
N VAL A 377 4.37 14.77 23.83
CA VAL A 377 4.07 14.83 25.26
C VAL A 377 4.02 16.29 25.71
N VAL A 378 2.82 16.74 26.14
CA VAL A 378 2.59 18.12 26.59
C VAL A 378 3.43 18.44 27.84
N GLY A 379 4.44 19.32 27.70
CA GLY A 379 5.18 19.90 28.83
C GLY A 379 6.71 19.84 28.73
N THR A 380 7.25 19.20 27.71
CA THR A 380 8.69 19.09 27.43
C THR A 380 8.96 19.41 25.96
N VAL A 381 10.01 20.17 25.66
CA VAL A 381 10.40 20.51 24.28
C VAL A 381 11.83 20.04 24.06
N ASP A 382 12.06 19.30 23.00
CA ASP A 382 13.37 18.77 22.65
C ASP A 382 14.04 19.63 21.58
N LEU A 383 15.30 19.33 21.27
CA LEU A 383 16.01 19.95 20.15
C LEU A 383 15.97 19.01 18.94
N GLY A 384 15.93 19.58 17.74
CA GLY A 384 15.99 18.84 16.48
C GLY A 384 14.62 18.49 15.90
N ALA A 385 14.65 17.74 14.80
CA ALA A 385 13.46 17.30 14.07
C ALA A 385 12.80 16.05 14.68
N TYR A 386 13.58 15.27 15.43
CA TYR A 386 13.14 14.08 16.17
C TYR A 386 13.26 14.33 17.67
N GLU A 387 12.20 14.04 18.42
CA GLU A 387 12.13 14.25 19.88
C GLU A 387 12.15 12.91 20.62
N LEU A 388 12.40 12.95 21.92
CA LEU A 388 12.31 11.81 22.81
C LEU A 388 10.94 11.77 23.50
N GLY A 389 10.13 10.81 23.08
CA GLY A 389 8.89 10.44 23.74
C GLY A 389 7.71 10.44 22.75
N THR A 390 7.16 9.31 22.37
CA THR A 390 7.32 7.94 22.87
C THR A 390 8.39 7.19 22.09
N ASN A 391 9.44 6.71 22.77
CA ASN A 391 10.00 5.43 22.32
C ASN A 391 8.78 4.49 22.16
N PRO A 392 8.86 3.61 21.19
CA PRO A 392 9.18 2.31 21.68
C PRO A 392 10.70 2.12 21.48
N PRO A 393 11.33 1.28 22.30
CA PRO A 393 12.73 1.42 22.65
C PRO A 393 13.71 1.33 21.47
N ALA A 394 14.70 2.24 21.38
CA ALA A 394 15.93 1.92 20.66
C ALA A 394 16.59 0.65 21.24
N GLY A 395 16.55 -0.41 20.45
CA GLY A 395 16.91 -1.79 20.80
C GLY A 395 15.79 -2.79 20.51
N THR A 396 14.57 -2.30 20.29
CA THR A 396 13.47 -3.06 19.72
C THR A 396 13.01 -2.28 18.51
N ASN A 397 13.25 -2.83 17.33
CA ASN A 397 12.33 -2.68 16.21
C ASN A 397 10.87 -2.64 16.73
N HIS A 398 9.99 -1.89 16.11
CA HIS A 398 8.59 -1.84 16.51
C HIS A 398 7.85 -2.92 15.79
N ALA A 399 7.02 -3.66 16.53
CA ALA A 399 6.05 -4.46 15.83
C ALA A 399 5.25 -3.53 14.90
N PRO A 400 4.98 -3.95 13.67
CA PRO A 400 4.01 -3.30 12.79
C PRO A 400 2.72 -2.99 13.55
N VAL A 401 1.93 -2.05 13.09
CA VAL A 401 0.56 -1.85 13.58
C VAL A 401 -0.37 -2.38 12.50
N ALA A 402 -0.99 -3.52 12.78
CA ALA A 402 -1.91 -4.16 11.87
C ALA A 402 -3.36 -3.69 12.16
N ASN A 403 -3.92 -2.89 11.26
CA ASN A 403 -5.24 -2.28 11.40
C ASN A 403 -6.32 -3.18 10.82
N ASP A 404 -7.35 -3.50 11.62
CA ASP A 404 -8.46 -4.37 11.21
C ASP A 404 -9.08 -4.00 9.84
N ASP A 405 -9.07 -4.96 8.93
CA ASP A 405 -9.68 -4.81 7.61
C ASP A 405 -11.16 -5.19 7.57
N SER A 406 -11.87 -4.56 6.65
CA SER A 406 -13.25 -4.91 6.34
C SER A 406 -13.57 -4.66 4.86
N GLY A 407 -14.79 -5.02 4.43
CA GLY A 407 -15.22 -4.84 3.04
C GLY A 407 -14.99 -6.05 2.13
N PHE A 408 -14.37 -7.11 2.63
CA PHE A 408 -14.30 -8.39 1.93
C PHE A 408 -15.63 -9.13 1.99
N SER A 409 -16.01 -9.80 0.90
CA SER A 409 -17.23 -10.60 0.87
C SER A 409 -17.09 -11.83 -0.02
N THR A 410 -17.69 -12.92 0.42
CA THR A 410 -17.77 -14.18 -0.34
C THR A 410 -19.05 -14.95 0.01
N ALA A 411 -19.31 -16.03 -0.71
CA ALA A 411 -20.34 -17.01 -0.35
C ALA A 411 -19.73 -18.07 0.57
N SER A 412 -20.52 -18.68 1.47
CA SER A 412 -19.97 -19.74 2.31
C SER A 412 -19.47 -20.94 1.49
N GLY A 413 -18.43 -21.61 1.97
CA GLY A 413 -17.75 -22.66 1.23
C GLY A 413 -16.96 -22.18 0.00
N THR A 414 -17.08 -20.92 -0.42
CA THR A 414 -16.35 -20.37 -1.57
C THR A 414 -15.14 -19.58 -1.10
N ALA A 415 -13.96 -20.04 -1.51
CA ALA A 415 -12.70 -19.36 -1.25
C ALA A 415 -12.68 -17.96 -1.87
N ILE A 416 -12.24 -16.96 -1.10
CA ILE A 416 -11.85 -15.64 -1.58
C ILE A 416 -10.34 -15.50 -1.47
N THR A 417 -9.71 -14.97 -2.52
CA THR A 417 -8.31 -14.54 -2.48
C THR A 417 -8.27 -13.05 -2.19
N ILE A 418 -7.64 -12.67 -1.08
CA ILE A 418 -7.38 -11.30 -0.64
C ILE A 418 -5.88 -11.08 -0.81
N THR A 419 -5.48 -10.07 -1.56
CA THR A 419 -4.05 -9.83 -1.81
C THR A 419 -3.35 -9.32 -0.55
N ALA A 420 -2.09 -9.69 -0.35
CA ALA A 420 -1.29 -9.17 0.78
C ALA A 420 -1.29 -7.64 0.80
N ALA A 421 -1.11 -7.01 -0.36
CA ALA A 421 -1.17 -5.56 -0.52
C ALA A 421 -2.53 -4.93 -0.16
N SER A 422 -3.62 -5.69 -0.11
CA SER A 422 -4.92 -5.17 0.35
C SER A 422 -5.08 -5.18 1.85
N LEU A 423 -4.47 -6.15 2.54
CA LEU A 423 -4.44 -6.21 4.00
C LEU A 423 -3.41 -5.22 4.55
N LEU A 424 -2.24 -5.13 3.92
CA LEU A 424 -1.17 -4.22 4.32
C LEU A 424 -1.44 -2.75 3.96
N ALA A 425 -2.56 -2.44 3.29
CA ALA A 425 -2.83 -1.11 2.73
C ALA A 425 -3.06 -0.02 3.79
N ASN A 426 -3.59 -0.41 4.94
CA ASN A 426 -3.85 0.44 6.10
C ASN A 426 -2.94 0.09 7.29
N ASP A 427 -2.07 -0.91 7.15
CA ASP A 427 -1.08 -1.27 8.16
C ASP A 427 0.11 -0.32 8.08
N THR A 428 0.71 -0.04 9.22
CA THR A 428 1.81 0.92 9.32
C THR A 428 2.88 0.39 10.22
N ASP A 429 4.13 0.54 9.83
CA ASP A 429 5.24 0.31 10.74
C ASP A 429 5.67 1.66 11.34
N GLN A 430 5.89 1.71 12.64
CA GLN A 430 6.32 2.94 13.29
C GLN A 430 7.74 3.34 12.86
N ASP A 431 8.57 2.38 12.50
CA ASP A 431 9.93 2.60 12.00
C ASP A 431 9.96 2.82 10.47
N GLY A 432 8.80 2.68 9.80
CA GLY A 432 8.67 2.83 8.35
C GLY A 432 9.21 1.65 7.56
N ASP A 433 9.45 0.53 8.24
CA ASP A 433 9.97 -0.69 7.64
C ASP A 433 8.97 -1.32 6.64
N ALA A 434 9.53 -1.99 5.64
CA ALA A 434 8.72 -2.68 4.63
C ALA A 434 7.99 -3.86 5.28
N LEU A 435 6.65 -3.78 5.28
CA LEU A 435 5.80 -4.77 5.90
C LEU A 435 5.54 -5.96 4.99
N GLU A 436 5.66 -7.16 5.55
CA GLU A 436 5.34 -8.41 4.89
C GLU A 436 4.30 -9.20 5.67
N LEU A 437 3.48 -9.94 4.94
CA LEU A 437 2.45 -10.77 5.55
C LEU A 437 3.06 -12.11 5.99
N ALA A 438 3.38 -12.23 7.27
CA ALA A 438 4.14 -13.34 7.84
C ALA A 438 3.33 -14.64 7.96
N SER A 439 2.07 -14.55 8.40
CA SER A 439 1.20 -15.71 8.54
C SER A 439 -0.27 -15.30 8.64
N VAL A 440 -1.17 -16.28 8.51
CA VAL A 440 -2.61 -16.09 8.69
C VAL A 440 -3.16 -17.20 9.57
N GLY A 441 -4.16 -16.87 10.39
CA GLY A 441 -4.71 -17.77 11.39
C GLY A 441 -6.01 -17.23 11.98
N GLY A 442 -6.41 -17.75 13.16
CA GLY A 442 -7.55 -17.21 13.90
C GLY A 442 -8.88 -17.19 13.13
N ALA A 443 -9.00 -18.03 12.09
CA ALA A 443 -10.17 -18.06 11.24
C ALA A 443 -11.40 -18.47 12.06
N THR A 444 -12.37 -17.58 12.18
CA THR A 444 -13.70 -17.87 12.69
C THR A 444 -14.59 -18.16 11.50
N ASN A 445 -15.35 -19.25 11.60
CA ASN A 445 -16.34 -19.62 10.60
C ASN A 445 -15.75 -19.80 9.19
N GLY A 446 -14.54 -20.33 9.10
CA GLY A 446 -13.79 -20.60 7.87
C GLY A 446 -12.39 -21.12 8.12
N THR A 447 -11.65 -21.36 7.05
CA THR A 447 -10.22 -21.68 7.04
C THR A 447 -9.46 -20.60 6.28
N VAL A 448 -8.24 -20.30 6.69
CA VAL A 448 -7.39 -19.30 6.04
C VAL A 448 -6.01 -19.91 5.74
N ARG A 449 -5.41 -19.56 4.61
CA ARG A 449 -4.03 -19.92 4.25
C ARG A 449 -3.38 -18.86 3.36
N LEU A 450 -2.05 -18.90 3.23
CA LEU A 450 -1.34 -18.19 2.17
C LEU A 450 -1.23 -19.08 0.93
N ASN A 451 -1.29 -18.49 -0.27
CA ASN A 451 -0.99 -19.17 -1.52
C ASN A 451 0.48 -18.95 -1.94
N GLY A 452 0.93 -19.58 -3.03
CA GLY A 452 2.31 -19.46 -3.53
C GLY A 452 2.73 -18.07 -4.02
N ASP A 453 1.79 -17.13 -4.12
CA ASP A 453 2.04 -15.73 -4.48
C ASP A 453 2.07 -14.81 -3.22
N GLY A 454 1.99 -15.38 -2.02
CA GLY A 454 1.93 -14.62 -0.76
C GLY A 454 0.57 -14.00 -0.43
N ASN A 455 -0.48 -14.29 -1.20
CA ASN A 455 -1.84 -13.77 -0.97
C ASN A 455 -2.65 -14.66 -0.04
N VAL A 456 -3.62 -14.08 0.67
CA VAL A 456 -4.48 -14.80 1.61
C VAL A 456 -5.66 -15.44 0.91
N VAL A 457 -5.84 -16.74 1.09
CA VAL A 457 -7.03 -17.48 0.65
C VAL A 457 -7.87 -17.83 1.87
N PHE A 458 -9.02 -17.16 2.01
CA PHE A 458 -10.01 -17.45 3.05
C PHE A 458 -11.18 -18.24 2.47
N THR A 459 -11.49 -19.39 3.05
CA THR A 459 -12.64 -20.23 2.67
C THR A 459 -13.60 -20.32 3.85
N PRO A 460 -14.78 -19.69 3.82
CA PRO A 460 -15.72 -19.80 4.92
C PRO A 460 -16.19 -21.23 5.14
N ALA A 461 -16.52 -21.56 6.38
CA ALA A 461 -17.02 -22.87 6.77
C ALA A 461 -18.29 -23.17 5.97
N ALA A 462 -18.40 -24.40 5.47
CA ALA A 462 -19.55 -24.82 4.71
C ALA A 462 -20.85 -24.62 5.52
N GLY A 463 -21.84 -23.96 4.92
CA GLY A 463 -23.12 -23.65 5.57
C GLY A 463 -23.12 -22.46 6.54
N PHE A 464 -21.98 -21.84 6.82
CA PHE A 464 -21.93 -20.64 7.67
C PHE A 464 -22.45 -19.39 6.94
N SER A 465 -23.13 -18.50 7.64
CA SER A 465 -23.50 -17.19 7.09
C SER A 465 -23.47 -16.13 8.18
N GLY A 466 -23.01 -14.94 7.84
CA GLY A 466 -22.76 -13.87 8.78
C GLY A 466 -21.32 -13.40 8.69
N THR A 467 -20.83 -12.72 9.71
CA THR A 467 -19.45 -12.24 9.75
C THR A 467 -18.51 -13.40 10.07
N ALA A 468 -17.68 -13.78 9.10
CA ALA A 468 -16.49 -14.56 9.35
C ALA A 468 -15.31 -13.61 9.51
N SER A 469 -14.23 -14.09 10.10
CA SER A 469 -13.00 -13.31 10.19
C SER A 469 -11.80 -14.24 10.18
N PHE A 470 -10.66 -13.73 9.81
CA PHE A 470 -9.39 -14.33 10.18
C PHE A 470 -8.48 -13.25 10.74
N THR A 471 -7.43 -13.67 11.41
CA THR A 471 -6.35 -12.78 11.80
C THR A 471 -5.16 -13.01 10.88
N TYR A 472 -4.49 -11.95 10.48
CA TYR A 472 -3.24 -12.03 9.75
C TYR A 472 -2.16 -11.38 10.60
N LYS A 473 -0.95 -11.93 10.51
CA LYS A 473 0.22 -11.45 11.21
C LYS A 473 1.09 -10.74 10.20
N VAL A 474 1.36 -9.47 10.45
CA VAL A 474 2.29 -8.65 9.67
C VAL A 474 3.64 -8.70 10.37
N THR A 475 4.73 -8.74 9.62
CA THR A 475 6.09 -8.63 10.14
C THR A 475 6.86 -7.55 9.41
N ASP A 476 7.79 -6.95 10.12
CA ASP A 476 8.85 -6.13 9.54
C ASP A 476 10.11 -6.99 9.23
N PRO A 477 11.17 -6.42 8.63
CA PRO A 477 12.44 -7.09 8.33
C PRO A 477 13.26 -7.52 9.57
N ALA A 478 12.98 -6.96 10.74
CA ALA A 478 13.62 -7.34 12.00
C ALA A 478 12.82 -8.41 12.79
N GLY A 479 11.74 -8.94 12.20
CA GLY A 479 10.98 -10.10 12.66
C GLY A 479 9.96 -9.82 13.76
N LEU A 480 9.69 -8.55 14.06
CA LEU A 480 8.59 -8.19 14.98
C LEU A 480 7.30 -8.01 14.21
N SER A 481 6.20 -8.09 14.93
CA SER A 481 4.96 -8.45 14.30
C SER A 481 3.74 -8.08 15.10
N ASP A 482 2.67 -7.71 14.42
CA ASP A 482 1.35 -7.51 15.00
C ASP A 482 0.28 -8.24 14.21
N THR A 483 -0.91 -8.35 14.81
CA THR A 483 -2.01 -9.17 14.29
C THR A 483 -3.24 -8.32 14.02
N GLY A 484 -3.54 -8.11 12.74
CA GLY A 484 -4.76 -7.47 12.28
C GLY A 484 -5.88 -8.49 12.09
N LYS A 485 -7.14 -8.04 12.19
CA LYS A 485 -8.31 -8.89 11.93
C LYS A 485 -9.03 -8.46 10.67
N ALA A 486 -9.02 -9.33 9.67
CA ALA A 486 -9.84 -9.16 8.49
C ALA A 486 -11.25 -9.71 8.72
N SER A 487 -12.27 -8.86 8.56
CA SER A 487 -13.68 -9.25 8.61
C SER A 487 -14.23 -9.51 7.21
N ILE A 488 -14.80 -10.71 7.02
CA ILE A 488 -15.41 -11.16 5.78
C ILE A 488 -16.92 -11.26 5.98
N SER A 489 -17.66 -10.53 5.16
CA SER A 489 -19.09 -10.73 5.05
C SER A 489 -19.34 -12.03 4.28
N VAL A 490 -19.71 -13.09 5.00
CA VAL A 490 -20.06 -14.37 4.41
C VAL A 490 -21.55 -14.36 4.17
N SER A 491 -21.90 -14.07 2.93
CA SER A 491 -23.23 -14.43 2.46
C SER A 491 -23.37 -15.95 2.59
N PRO A 492 -24.53 -16.47 3.03
CA PRO A 492 -24.74 -17.91 3.05
C PRO A 492 -24.30 -18.48 1.70
N THR A 493 -23.55 -19.60 1.67
CA THR A 493 -23.73 -20.51 0.53
C THR A 493 -25.22 -20.67 0.53
N ALA A 494 -25.85 -20.42 -0.60
CA ALA A 494 -27.21 -20.84 -0.73
C ALA A 494 -27.29 -22.23 -0.10
N PRO A 495 -28.03 -22.40 1.01
CA PRO A 495 -28.49 -23.72 1.38
C PRO A 495 -28.97 -24.30 0.08
N SER A 496 -28.58 -25.52 -0.20
CA SER A 496 -29.27 -26.34 -1.18
C SER A 496 -30.78 -26.13 -0.97
N GLY A 497 -31.33 -25.19 -1.73
CA GLY A 497 -32.69 -24.70 -1.62
C GLY A 497 -33.10 -23.42 -0.84
N SER A 498 -32.26 -22.47 -0.40
CA SER A 498 -32.77 -21.13 0.01
C SER A 498 -32.81 -20.11 -1.13
N THR A 499 -33.71 -19.15 -1.02
CA THR A 499 -34.02 -18.17 -2.06
C THR A 499 -33.28 -16.84 -1.85
N HIS A 500 -32.68 -16.32 -2.90
CA HIS A 500 -31.99 -15.03 -2.98
C HIS A 500 -32.80 -14.03 -3.80
N SER A 501 -32.67 -12.76 -3.47
CA SER A 501 -33.24 -11.63 -4.20
C SER A 501 -32.28 -10.45 -4.17
N PHE A 502 -32.39 -9.52 -5.12
CA PHE A 502 -31.55 -8.33 -5.17
C PHE A 502 -31.79 -7.43 -3.95
N TRP A 503 -33.04 -7.22 -3.54
CA TRP A 503 -33.38 -6.30 -2.46
C TRP A 503 -34.01 -6.99 -1.25
N GLY A 504 -33.77 -6.44 -0.06
CA GLY A 504 -34.49 -6.84 1.15
C GLY A 504 -35.88 -6.21 1.23
N ALA A 505 -36.75 -6.74 2.09
CA ALA A 505 -38.12 -6.23 2.30
C ALA A 505 -38.15 -4.75 2.76
N GLY A 506 -37.06 -4.24 3.33
CA GLY A 506 -36.88 -2.84 3.76
C GLY A 506 -36.39 -1.88 2.67
N ALA A 507 -35.97 -2.37 1.49
CA ALA A 507 -35.45 -1.50 0.43
C ALA A 507 -36.58 -0.66 -0.19
N ARG A 508 -36.27 0.59 -0.55
CA ARG A 508 -37.23 1.60 -1.04
C ARG A 508 -36.67 2.39 -2.22
N PRO A 509 -37.50 2.70 -3.23
CA PRO A 509 -37.14 3.61 -4.32
C PRO A 509 -36.90 5.04 -3.87
N ASP A 510 -36.03 5.75 -4.59
CA ASP A 510 -35.86 7.21 -4.42
C ASP A 510 -37.10 7.95 -4.93
N ILE A 511 -37.69 7.46 -6.03
CA ILE A 511 -38.95 7.92 -6.59
C ILE A 511 -39.98 6.82 -6.36
N VAL A 512 -40.80 6.98 -5.33
CA VAL A 512 -41.84 5.99 -4.98
C VAL A 512 -42.91 5.88 -6.07
N THR A 513 -43.29 7.00 -6.67
CA THR A 513 -44.26 7.09 -7.77
C THR A 513 -43.73 8.08 -8.79
N ASP A 514 -43.39 7.59 -9.98
CA ASP A 514 -43.10 8.45 -11.13
C ASP A 514 -44.41 9.03 -11.67
N VAL A 515 -44.37 10.20 -12.31
CA VAL A 515 -45.58 10.89 -12.81
C VAL A 515 -45.99 10.43 -14.22
N ASP A 516 -45.22 9.54 -14.84
CA ASP A 516 -45.52 8.97 -16.15
C ASP A 516 -46.71 8.01 -16.09
N THR A 517 -47.83 8.37 -16.72
CA THR A 517 -49.09 7.59 -16.72
C THR A 517 -49.23 6.63 -17.91
N ALA A 518 -48.17 6.46 -18.72
CA ALA A 518 -48.22 5.58 -19.87
C ALA A 518 -48.07 4.09 -19.48
N SER A 519 -48.86 3.24 -20.12
CA SER A 519 -48.76 1.78 -19.98
C SER A 519 -47.38 1.28 -20.39
N VAL A 520 -46.68 0.58 -19.48
CA VAL A 520 -45.26 0.26 -19.64
C VAL A 520 -44.90 -1.11 -19.04
N GLU A 521 -43.99 -1.82 -19.70
CA GLU A 521 -43.30 -2.99 -19.15
C GLU A 521 -41.94 -2.56 -18.62
N LEU A 522 -41.65 -2.83 -17.35
CA LEU A 522 -40.44 -2.41 -16.64
C LEU A 522 -39.72 -3.62 -16.10
N GLY A 523 -38.39 -3.62 -16.09
CA GLY A 523 -37.63 -4.80 -15.75
C GLY A 523 -36.20 -4.55 -15.31
N ILE A 524 -35.59 -5.66 -14.90
CA ILE A 524 -34.20 -5.77 -14.51
C ILE A 524 -33.52 -6.79 -15.42
N ARG A 525 -32.35 -6.43 -15.97
CA ARG A 525 -31.46 -7.36 -16.65
C ARG A 525 -30.46 -7.91 -15.64
N PHE A 526 -30.37 -9.23 -15.53
CA PHE A 526 -29.54 -9.89 -14.53
C PHE A 526 -28.83 -11.14 -15.05
N LYS A 527 -27.81 -11.58 -14.30
CA LYS A 527 -26.97 -12.75 -14.55
C LYS A 527 -26.76 -13.52 -13.24
N PRO A 528 -27.24 -14.77 -13.11
CA PRO A 528 -26.90 -15.60 -11.97
C PRO A 528 -25.47 -16.15 -12.10
N ALA A 529 -24.73 -16.25 -11.00
CA ALA A 529 -23.38 -16.82 -10.95
C ALA A 529 -23.40 -18.35 -11.04
N VAL A 530 -24.42 -18.99 -10.47
CA VAL A 530 -24.62 -20.45 -10.47
C VAL A 530 -25.93 -20.83 -11.15
N THR A 531 -26.04 -22.08 -11.60
CA THR A 531 -27.32 -22.62 -12.09
C THR A 531 -28.32 -22.76 -10.94
N GLY A 532 -29.58 -22.38 -11.17
CA GLY A 532 -30.64 -22.47 -10.17
C GLY A 532 -32.01 -22.19 -10.78
N GLN A 533 -33.01 -21.90 -9.96
CA GLN A 533 -34.40 -21.71 -10.36
C GLN A 533 -34.96 -20.35 -9.91
N ILE A 534 -35.65 -19.64 -10.79
CA ILE A 534 -36.48 -18.48 -10.44
C ILE A 534 -37.86 -19.00 -10.02
N THR A 535 -38.27 -18.69 -8.81
CA THR A 535 -39.52 -19.20 -8.19
C THR A 535 -40.60 -18.13 -8.11
N ALA A 536 -40.22 -16.86 -7.96
CA ALA A 536 -41.14 -15.73 -7.94
C ALA A 536 -40.50 -14.48 -8.55
N ILE A 537 -41.33 -13.50 -8.89
CA ILE A 537 -40.93 -12.15 -9.32
C ILE A 537 -41.57 -11.15 -8.38
N ARG A 538 -40.84 -10.07 -8.08
CA ARG A 538 -41.31 -8.98 -7.22
C ARG A 538 -41.16 -7.65 -7.91
N PHE A 539 -41.95 -6.68 -7.49
CA PHE A 539 -41.70 -5.28 -7.81
C PHE A 539 -42.10 -4.37 -6.65
N TYR A 540 -41.55 -3.16 -6.61
CA TYR A 540 -41.98 -2.15 -5.65
C TYR A 540 -43.12 -1.31 -6.24
N LYS A 541 -44.27 -1.29 -5.55
CA LYS A 541 -45.48 -0.57 -5.95
C LYS A 541 -45.58 0.78 -5.23
N GLY A 542 -45.68 1.87 -5.99
CA GLY A 542 -46.08 3.19 -5.50
C GLY A 542 -47.58 3.24 -5.20
N PRO A 543 -48.05 4.12 -4.29
CA PRO A 543 -49.47 4.20 -3.93
C PRO A 543 -50.42 4.52 -5.10
N GLU A 544 -49.95 5.19 -6.15
CA GLU A 544 -50.72 5.52 -7.35
C GLU A 544 -50.52 4.51 -8.50
N ASN A 545 -49.59 3.55 -8.38
CA ASN A 545 -49.34 2.55 -9.41
C ASN A 545 -50.49 1.53 -9.47
N ASP A 546 -51.61 1.92 -10.06
CA ASP A 546 -52.86 1.17 -10.02
C ASP A 546 -53.05 0.22 -11.23
N GLY A 547 -54.10 -0.61 -11.14
CA GLY A 547 -54.45 -1.59 -12.16
C GLY A 547 -53.83 -2.98 -11.91
N THR A 548 -54.06 -3.90 -12.84
CA THR A 548 -53.63 -5.29 -12.70
C THR A 548 -52.20 -5.48 -13.21
N HIS A 549 -51.27 -5.75 -12.30
CA HIS A 549 -49.88 -6.00 -12.65
C HIS A 549 -49.65 -7.45 -13.09
N THR A 550 -48.76 -7.65 -14.05
CA THR A 550 -48.36 -8.98 -14.53
C THR A 550 -46.84 -9.07 -14.62
N ALA A 551 -46.24 -10.07 -13.99
CA ALA A 551 -44.82 -10.39 -14.09
C ALA A 551 -44.50 -11.22 -15.33
N HIS A 552 -43.33 -11.00 -15.91
CA HIS A 552 -42.79 -11.74 -17.05
C HIS A 552 -41.30 -12.04 -16.84
N LEU A 553 -40.87 -13.23 -17.25
CA LEU A 553 -39.45 -13.61 -17.29
C LEU A 553 -39.05 -13.89 -18.74
N PHE A 554 -37.92 -13.37 -19.19
CA PHE A 554 -37.42 -13.54 -20.56
C PHE A 554 -35.97 -14.04 -20.57
N ALA A 555 -35.63 -14.81 -21.60
CA ALA A 555 -34.23 -15.00 -22.00
C ALA A 555 -33.67 -13.71 -22.64
N SER A 556 -32.35 -13.54 -22.68
CA SER A 556 -31.70 -12.35 -23.27
C SER A 556 -32.12 -12.03 -24.72
N GLY A 557 -32.52 -13.04 -25.50
CA GLY A 557 -33.03 -12.88 -26.88
C GLY A 557 -34.52 -12.52 -26.99
N GLY A 558 -35.22 -12.26 -25.89
CA GLY A 558 -36.62 -11.82 -25.87
C GLY A 558 -37.68 -12.93 -25.84
N LYS A 559 -37.27 -14.21 -25.81
CA LYS A 559 -38.20 -15.32 -25.61
C LYS A 559 -38.75 -15.30 -24.18
N GLN A 560 -40.07 -15.21 -24.03
CA GLN A 560 -40.72 -15.32 -22.73
C GLN A 560 -40.60 -16.74 -22.18
N LEU A 561 -40.17 -16.86 -20.93
CA LEU A 561 -39.96 -18.09 -20.18
C LEU A 561 -41.07 -18.34 -19.15
N ALA A 562 -41.63 -17.28 -18.56
CA ALA A 562 -42.75 -17.37 -17.64
C ALA A 562 -43.60 -16.09 -17.61
N LYS A 563 -44.83 -16.22 -17.11
CA LYS A 563 -45.78 -15.14 -16.84
C LYS A 563 -46.60 -15.46 -15.58
N ALA A 564 -46.86 -14.46 -14.74
CA ALA A 564 -47.74 -14.58 -13.58
C ALA A 564 -48.46 -13.26 -13.27
N THR A 565 -49.70 -13.31 -12.78
CA THR A 565 -50.50 -12.12 -12.44
C THR A 565 -50.47 -11.88 -10.94
N PHE A 566 -50.25 -10.64 -10.49
CA PHE A 566 -50.35 -10.28 -9.08
C PHE A 566 -51.82 -10.17 -8.69
N THR A 567 -52.28 -10.91 -7.68
CA THR A 567 -53.72 -11.01 -7.33
C THR A 567 -54.08 -10.53 -5.93
N ASN A 568 -53.10 -10.19 -5.08
CA ASN A 568 -53.30 -9.75 -3.69
C ASN A 568 -52.35 -8.60 -3.34
N GLU A 569 -52.37 -7.54 -4.16
CA GLU A 569 -51.43 -6.44 -4.00
C GLU A 569 -51.79 -5.54 -2.81
N THR A 570 -50.78 -5.04 -2.10
CA THR A 570 -50.98 -3.99 -1.09
C THR A 570 -51.14 -2.62 -1.76
N ALA A 571 -51.55 -1.62 -0.98
CA ALA A 571 -51.67 -0.25 -1.49
C ALA A 571 -50.33 0.27 -2.02
N SER A 572 -49.24 0.02 -1.30
CA SER A 572 -47.87 0.32 -1.71
C SER A 572 -46.89 -0.68 -1.10
N GLY A 573 -45.64 -0.66 -1.55
CA GLY A 573 -44.56 -1.52 -1.08
C GLY A 573 -44.28 -2.69 -2.02
N TRP A 574 -43.45 -3.63 -1.55
CA TRP A 574 -43.08 -4.82 -2.30
C TRP A 574 -44.28 -5.74 -2.56
N GLN A 575 -44.51 -6.04 -3.84
CA GLN A 575 -45.44 -7.07 -4.30
C GLN A 575 -44.65 -8.28 -4.75
N GLU A 576 -45.15 -9.49 -4.49
CA GLU A 576 -44.53 -10.74 -4.93
C GLU A 576 -45.58 -11.64 -5.59
N VAL A 577 -45.21 -12.27 -6.70
CA VAL A 577 -46.01 -13.31 -7.35
C VAL A 577 -45.17 -14.55 -7.60
N GLN A 578 -45.69 -15.69 -7.15
CA GLN A 578 -45.08 -17.00 -7.40
C GLN A 578 -45.34 -17.43 -8.84
N LEU A 579 -44.32 -17.98 -9.50
CA LEU A 579 -44.47 -18.58 -10.81
C LEU A 579 -45.19 -19.93 -10.68
N SER A 580 -46.03 -20.28 -11.65
CA SER A 580 -46.76 -21.56 -11.64
C SER A 580 -45.83 -22.78 -11.69
N ALA A 581 -44.62 -22.61 -12.23
CA ALA A 581 -43.51 -23.55 -12.15
C ALA A 581 -42.18 -22.79 -12.03
N PRO A 582 -41.23 -23.23 -11.19
CA PRO A 582 -39.90 -22.65 -11.13
C PRO A 582 -39.17 -22.74 -12.48
N ILE A 583 -38.53 -21.65 -12.91
CA ILE A 583 -37.78 -21.61 -14.18
C ILE A 583 -36.30 -21.78 -13.93
N THR A 584 -35.70 -22.81 -14.52
CA THR A 584 -34.25 -23.01 -14.44
C THR A 584 -33.51 -21.94 -15.25
N VAL A 585 -32.57 -21.27 -14.60
CA VAL A 585 -31.64 -20.31 -15.20
C VAL A 585 -30.21 -20.82 -15.02
N THR A 586 -29.40 -20.74 -16.08
CA THR A 586 -28.03 -21.25 -16.08
C THR A 586 -27.07 -20.19 -15.58
N GLY A 587 -26.13 -20.58 -14.72
CA GLY A 587 -25.04 -19.72 -14.27
C GLY A 587 -24.28 -19.13 -15.46
N GLY A 588 -23.93 -17.86 -15.36
CA GLY A 588 -23.21 -17.14 -16.41
C GLY A 588 -24.06 -16.56 -17.55
N LYS A 589 -25.36 -16.89 -17.66
CA LYS A 589 -26.24 -16.38 -18.74
C LYS A 589 -27.07 -15.16 -18.30
N THR A 590 -27.41 -14.29 -19.25
CA THR A 590 -28.22 -13.10 -18.97
C THR A 590 -29.71 -13.34 -19.19
N TYR A 591 -30.53 -12.82 -18.29
CA TYR A 591 -32.00 -12.90 -18.29
C TYR A 591 -32.62 -11.53 -18.00
N VAL A 592 -33.92 -11.38 -18.26
CA VAL A 592 -34.68 -10.17 -17.91
C VAL A 592 -35.94 -10.57 -17.15
N ALA A 593 -36.10 -10.06 -15.93
CA ALA A 593 -37.35 -10.14 -15.18
C ALA A 593 -38.06 -8.79 -15.27
N ALA A 594 -39.38 -8.80 -15.45
CA ALA A 594 -40.17 -7.61 -15.70
C ALA A 594 -41.57 -7.69 -15.06
N TYR A 595 -42.21 -6.54 -14.90
CA TYR A 595 -43.63 -6.43 -14.65
C TYR A 595 -44.28 -5.38 -15.56
N HIS A 596 -45.57 -5.57 -15.81
CA HIS A 596 -46.40 -4.63 -16.55
C HIS A 596 -47.14 -3.70 -15.60
N ALA A 597 -46.93 -2.39 -15.75
CA ALA A 597 -47.68 -1.32 -15.12
C ALA A 597 -48.69 -0.75 -16.12
N PRO A 598 -49.99 -1.11 -16.03
CA PRO A 598 -50.98 -0.76 -17.06
C PRO A 598 -51.29 0.75 -17.10
N THR A 599 -51.14 1.46 -15.98
CA THR A 599 -51.37 2.91 -15.86
C THR A 599 -50.08 3.71 -15.66
N GLY A 600 -48.90 3.10 -15.81
CA GLY A 600 -47.63 3.75 -15.49
C GLY A 600 -47.44 3.93 -13.99
N GLU A 601 -47.02 5.11 -13.55
CA GLU A 601 -46.86 5.55 -12.16
C GLU A 601 -45.91 4.68 -11.32
N TYR A 602 -44.90 4.12 -11.99
CA TYR A 602 -43.99 3.14 -11.44
C TYR A 602 -42.94 3.73 -10.49
N SER A 603 -42.32 2.86 -9.69
CA SER A 603 -41.20 3.23 -8.83
C SER A 603 -39.86 3.25 -9.58
N ALA A 604 -38.98 4.21 -9.26
CA ALA A 604 -37.70 4.39 -9.93
C ALA A 604 -36.59 4.92 -9.01
N SER A 605 -35.35 4.56 -9.35
CA SER A 605 -34.12 5.19 -8.86
C SER A 605 -33.19 5.43 -10.04
N VAL A 606 -33.05 6.68 -10.46
CA VAL A 606 -32.17 7.05 -11.58
C VAL A 606 -30.70 6.85 -11.21
N ASN A 607 -29.84 6.61 -12.19
CA ASN A 607 -28.39 6.41 -12.04
C ASN A 607 -27.96 5.19 -11.20
N PHE A 608 -28.90 4.35 -10.75
CA PHE A 608 -28.61 3.23 -9.86
C PHE A 608 -27.62 2.22 -10.48
N PHE A 609 -27.82 1.86 -11.75
CA PHE A 609 -26.97 0.90 -12.46
C PHE A 609 -25.78 1.55 -13.19
N ASN A 610 -25.30 2.72 -12.72
CA ASN A 610 -23.98 3.22 -13.14
C ASN A 610 -22.85 2.25 -12.77
N SER A 611 -23.11 1.36 -11.82
CA SER A 611 -22.32 0.17 -11.53
C SER A 611 -23.25 -1.04 -11.42
N ALA A 612 -22.75 -2.23 -11.79
CA ALA A 612 -23.52 -3.45 -11.63
C ALA A 612 -23.76 -3.72 -10.14
N PHE A 613 -24.96 -4.19 -9.79
CA PHE A 613 -25.35 -4.48 -8.42
C PHE A 613 -25.37 -5.98 -8.21
N THR A 614 -24.53 -6.48 -7.30
CA THR A 614 -24.45 -7.92 -6.98
C THR A 614 -24.95 -8.18 -5.57
N ASN A 615 -25.86 -9.14 -5.43
CA ASN A 615 -26.31 -9.63 -4.13
C ASN A 615 -26.40 -11.17 -4.17
N GLY A 616 -25.55 -11.83 -3.39
CA GLY A 616 -25.38 -13.28 -3.42
C GLY A 616 -25.07 -13.79 -4.84
N PRO A 617 -25.73 -14.86 -5.32
CA PRO A 617 -25.45 -15.44 -6.63
C PRO A 617 -26.08 -14.66 -7.79
N LEU A 618 -26.60 -13.44 -7.58
CA LEU A 618 -27.26 -12.65 -8.61
C LEU A 618 -26.53 -11.34 -8.85
N THR A 619 -26.26 -11.02 -10.12
CA THR A 619 -25.75 -9.71 -10.55
C THR A 619 -26.74 -9.03 -11.49
N ALA A 620 -27.21 -7.85 -11.13
CA ALA A 620 -28.04 -6.98 -11.95
C ALA A 620 -27.17 -5.94 -12.67
N VAL A 621 -27.40 -5.75 -13.97
CA VAL A 621 -26.51 -4.93 -14.82
C VAL A 621 -27.20 -3.71 -15.42
N SER A 622 -28.53 -3.69 -15.51
CA SER A 622 -29.29 -2.55 -16.02
C SER A 622 -30.78 -2.72 -15.75
N GLY A 623 -31.49 -1.64 -15.43
CA GLY A 623 -32.94 -1.60 -15.57
C GLY A 623 -33.34 -1.36 -17.03
N VAL A 624 -34.45 -1.97 -17.43
CA VAL A 624 -34.96 -1.92 -18.80
C VAL A 624 -36.44 -1.63 -18.81
N TYR A 625 -36.94 -1.03 -19.88
CA TYR A 625 -38.35 -0.73 -20.06
C TYR A 625 -38.80 -0.89 -21.52
N LYS A 626 -40.12 -0.88 -21.72
CA LYS A 626 -40.77 -0.73 -23.03
C LYS A 626 -42.23 -0.32 -22.86
N TYR A 627 -42.62 0.81 -23.47
CA TYR A 627 -44.03 1.21 -23.53
C TYR A 627 -44.83 0.25 -24.42
N GLY A 628 -46.09 0.02 -24.05
CA GLY A 628 -47.02 -0.85 -24.76
C GLY A 628 -47.66 -1.90 -23.86
N GLY A 629 -48.32 -2.90 -24.46
CA GLY A 629 -49.08 -3.91 -23.72
C GLY A 629 -48.22 -4.94 -22.97
N ALA A 630 -48.83 -5.57 -21.97
CA ALA A 630 -48.25 -6.61 -21.13
C ALA A 630 -47.50 -7.70 -21.91
N GLY A 631 -46.28 -8.03 -21.47
CA GLY A 631 -45.44 -9.09 -22.03
C GLY A 631 -44.54 -8.63 -23.17
N SER A 632 -44.50 -7.32 -23.44
CA SER A 632 -43.58 -6.74 -24.41
C SER A 632 -42.14 -6.81 -23.88
N PHE A 633 -41.23 -7.53 -24.56
CA PHE A 633 -39.84 -7.66 -24.09
C PHE A 633 -39.15 -6.30 -23.89
N PRO A 634 -38.79 -5.92 -22.64
CA PRO A 634 -38.19 -4.62 -22.36
C PRO A 634 -36.70 -4.66 -22.69
N ASN A 635 -36.31 -3.85 -23.68
CA ASN A 635 -34.95 -3.81 -24.20
C ASN A 635 -34.36 -2.39 -24.27
N GLN A 636 -35.12 -1.37 -23.87
CA GLN A 636 -34.67 0.00 -23.77
C GLN A 636 -34.22 0.27 -22.33
N SER A 637 -33.32 1.23 -22.13
CA SER A 637 -32.86 1.66 -20.81
C SER A 637 -32.82 3.17 -20.77
N TYR A 638 -33.17 3.76 -19.62
CA TYR A 638 -33.11 5.20 -19.41
C TYR A 638 -32.26 5.47 -18.18
N GLN A 639 -31.27 6.39 -18.28
CA GLN A 639 -30.44 6.89 -17.16
C GLN A 639 -29.95 5.83 -16.14
N ALA A 640 -29.60 4.62 -16.62
CA ALA A 640 -29.23 3.51 -15.74
C ALA A 640 -30.23 3.26 -14.58
N THR A 641 -31.52 3.55 -14.82
CA THR A 641 -32.56 3.52 -13.79
C THR A 641 -32.78 2.12 -13.27
N ASN A 642 -32.96 2.01 -11.96
CA ASN A 642 -33.56 0.85 -11.33
C ASN A 642 -35.07 1.03 -11.24
N TYR A 643 -35.84 0.17 -11.91
CA TYR A 643 -37.30 0.15 -11.88
C TYR A 643 -37.86 -0.78 -10.79
N TRP A 644 -37.02 -1.15 -9.83
CA TRP A 644 -37.40 -1.87 -8.61
C TRP A 644 -38.08 -3.22 -8.87
N VAL A 645 -37.57 -3.96 -9.86
CA VAL A 645 -38.03 -5.30 -10.25
C VAL A 645 -37.04 -6.35 -9.79
N ASP A 646 -37.50 -7.35 -9.04
CA ASP A 646 -36.67 -8.38 -8.41
C ASP A 646 -37.09 -9.81 -8.79
N VAL A 647 -36.22 -10.77 -8.50
CA VAL A 647 -36.46 -12.20 -8.64
C VAL A 647 -36.23 -12.92 -7.31
N VAL A 648 -36.92 -14.04 -7.12
CA VAL A 648 -36.68 -14.97 -6.01
C VAL A 648 -35.99 -16.21 -6.58
N PHE A 649 -34.66 -16.27 -6.44
CA PHE A 649 -33.76 -17.24 -7.07
C PHE A 649 -33.28 -18.31 -6.08
N LYS A 650 -33.43 -19.58 -6.42
CA LYS A 650 -33.04 -20.74 -5.63
C LYS A 650 -31.89 -21.51 -6.32
N PRO A 651 -30.64 -21.45 -5.82
CA PRO A 651 -29.50 -22.18 -6.38
C PRO A 651 -29.68 -23.71 -6.36
N ALA A 652 -29.06 -24.40 -7.32
CA ALA A 652 -28.98 -25.85 -7.32
C ALA A 652 -28.02 -26.35 -6.22
N ALA A 653 -28.33 -27.50 -5.62
CA ALA A 653 -27.59 -28.09 -4.51
C ALA A 653 -26.18 -28.58 -4.91
N THR A 654 -25.16 -28.30 -4.09
CA THR A 654 -23.80 -28.88 -4.18
C THR A 654 -23.49 -29.68 -2.92
N SER A 655 -23.07 -30.94 -3.07
CA SER A 655 -22.75 -31.85 -1.95
C SER A 655 -21.25 -31.90 -1.67
N SER A 656 -20.81 -31.54 -0.46
CA SER A 656 -19.49 -31.84 0.09
C SER A 656 -19.58 -32.03 1.61
N SER A 657 -18.95 -33.09 2.13
CA SER A 657 -18.88 -33.43 3.56
C SER A 657 -17.44 -33.29 4.05
N SER A 658 -17.20 -32.43 5.03
CA SER A 658 -15.97 -32.42 5.83
C SER A 658 -16.17 -33.23 7.11
N SER A 659 -15.25 -34.13 7.42
CA SER A 659 -15.15 -34.77 8.74
C SER A 659 -13.85 -34.35 9.40
N SER A 660 -13.96 -33.58 10.48
CA SER A 660 -12.86 -33.40 11.45
C SER A 660 -13.07 -34.38 12.59
N ALA A 661 -12.13 -35.28 12.83
CA ALA A 661 -12.03 -35.97 14.11
C ALA A 661 -10.56 -36.28 14.41
N GLY A 662 -10.11 -35.89 15.59
CA GLY A 662 -8.85 -36.36 16.13
C GLY A 662 -8.95 -37.84 16.50
N ALA A 663 -8.03 -38.65 15.99
CA ALA A 663 -7.60 -39.94 16.52
C ALA A 663 -6.28 -40.32 15.83
N ASP A 664 -5.45 -41.06 16.57
CA ASP A 664 -4.16 -41.73 16.26
C ASP A 664 -4.11 -42.55 14.93
N THR A 665 -5.23 -42.58 14.19
CA THR A 665 -5.40 -43.19 12.86
C THR A 665 -6.50 -42.44 12.11
N SER A 666 -6.22 -41.83 10.94
CA SER A 666 -7.26 -41.29 10.05
C SER A 666 -7.88 -42.39 9.16
N ALA A 667 -9.18 -42.30 8.85
CA ALA A 667 -9.84 -43.23 7.92
C ALA A 667 -9.69 -42.74 6.46
N PRO A 668 -9.51 -43.65 5.47
CA PRO A 668 -9.27 -43.29 4.08
C PRO A 668 -10.46 -42.56 3.45
N SER A 669 -10.14 -41.63 2.55
CA SER A 669 -11.05 -40.77 1.81
C SER A 669 -10.87 -41.03 0.31
N ASP A 670 -11.89 -41.55 -0.40
CA ASP A 670 -11.80 -41.76 -1.86
C ASP A 670 -11.82 -40.44 -2.68
N SER A 671 -11.54 -39.31 -2.05
CA SER A 671 -11.62 -37.97 -2.63
C SER A 671 -10.44 -37.14 -2.16
N ALA A 672 -9.83 -36.43 -3.12
CA ALA A 672 -8.70 -35.54 -2.88
C ALA A 672 -8.95 -34.61 -1.67
N GLY A 673 -8.03 -34.66 -0.71
CA GLY A 673 -8.18 -34.04 0.60
C GLY A 673 -6.84 -33.63 1.23
N LEU A 674 -6.94 -32.94 2.36
CA LEU A 674 -5.80 -32.56 3.19
C LEU A 674 -5.95 -33.26 4.55
N ILE A 675 -4.98 -34.09 4.89
CA ILE A 675 -4.92 -34.86 6.14
C ILE A 675 -3.71 -34.37 6.93
N ARG A 676 -3.95 -33.96 8.18
CA ARG A 676 -2.90 -33.44 9.07
C ARG A 676 -2.87 -34.22 10.38
N GLY A 677 -1.70 -34.76 10.70
CA GLY A 677 -1.33 -35.31 11.99
C GLY A 677 -1.05 -34.22 13.02
N THR A 678 -0.49 -34.64 14.13
CA THR A 678 -0.31 -33.88 15.37
C THR A 678 1.18 -33.75 15.70
N SER A 679 1.52 -33.65 16.99
CA SER A 679 2.93 -33.63 17.44
C SER A 679 3.32 -34.96 18.10
N SER A 680 2.49 -35.98 17.94
CA SER A 680 2.68 -37.36 18.38
C SER A 680 2.85 -38.25 17.14
N GLY A 681 3.36 -39.47 17.30
CA GLY A 681 3.41 -40.40 16.17
C GLY A 681 2.01 -40.79 15.72
N ASP A 682 1.65 -40.45 14.47
CA ASP A 682 0.33 -40.60 13.90
C ASP A 682 0.32 -41.58 12.71
N ILE A 683 -0.82 -42.23 12.44
CA ILE A 683 -1.03 -43.03 11.22
C ILE A 683 -2.02 -42.30 10.30
N LEU A 684 -1.58 -41.85 9.15
CA LEU A 684 -2.38 -41.09 8.18
C LEU A 684 -2.63 -41.92 6.92
N GLN A 685 -3.88 -41.95 6.44
CA GLN A 685 -4.31 -42.68 5.24
C GLN A 685 -5.10 -41.77 4.29
N GLY A 686 -4.61 -41.59 3.07
CA GLY A 686 -5.17 -40.77 1.99
C GLY A 686 -6.41 -41.42 1.38
N GLY A 687 -6.24 -42.54 0.70
CA GLY A 687 -7.30 -43.22 -0.05
C GLY A 687 -7.00 -43.15 -1.55
N ALA A 688 -8.03 -43.18 -2.41
CA ALA A 688 -7.85 -43.26 -3.87
C ALA A 688 -7.79 -41.89 -4.61
N GLY A 689 -7.64 -40.78 -3.89
CA GLY A 689 -7.60 -39.43 -4.47
C GLY A 689 -6.25 -38.75 -4.29
N ASP A 690 -5.99 -37.68 -5.05
CA ASP A 690 -4.75 -36.89 -4.89
C ASP A 690 -4.75 -36.13 -3.55
N ASP A 691 -4.09 -36.70 -2.54
CA ASP A 691 -4.15 -36.28 -1.15
C ASP A 691 -2.88 -35.58 -0.68
N SER A 692 -3.03 -34.70 0.30
CA SER A 692 -1.89 -34.08 1.00
C SER A 692 -1.85 -34.55 2.44
N LEU A 693 -0.84 -35.35 2.78
CA LEU A 693 -0.64 -35.92 4.12
C LEU A 693 0.52 -35.19 4.80
N ILE A 694 0.26 -34.64 5.99
CA ILE A 694 1.26 -33.92 6.79
C ILE A 694 1.31 -34.55 8.19
N GLY A 695 2.39 -35.26 8.53
CA GLY A 695 2.58 -35.90 9.83
C GLY A 695 2.70 -34.89 10.98
N ALA A 696 3.34 -33.76 10.69
CA ALA A 696 3.70 -32.70 11.63
C ALA A 696 4.88 -33.13 12.52
N GLY A 697 4.73 -33.53 13.78
CA GLY A 697 5.88 -34.00 14.56
C GLY A 697 5.59 -35.32 15.25
N GLY A 698 6.61 -36.13 15.52
CA GLY A 698 6.40 -37.48 16.02
C GLY A 698 7.08 -38.50 15.12
N ASN A 699 6.83 -39.78 15.34
CA ASN A 699 7.27 -40.82 14.40
C ASN A 699 6.02 -41.32 13.66
N ASP A 700 5.78 -40.77 12.49
CA ASP A 700 4.52 -40.88 11.78
C ASP A 700 4.56 -42.00 10.72
N HIS A 701 3.38 -42.46 10.32
CA HIS A 701 3.19 -43.39 9.22
C HIS A 701 2.15 -42.85 8.24
N LEU A 702 2.61 -42.32 7.11
CA LEU A 702 1.76 -41.72 6.07
C LEU A 702 1.60 -42.71 4.92
N MET A 703 0.36 -42.98 4.54
CA MET A 703 -0.02 -43.88 3.44
C MET A 703 -0.93 -43.12 2.47
N GLY A 704 -0.45 -42.79 1.28
CA GLY A 704 -1.24 -42.14 0.22
C GLY A 704 -2.34 -43.06 -0.31
N GLU A 705 -1.96 -44.31 -0.61
CA GLU A 705 -2.77 -45.38 -1.21
C GLU A 705 -2.93 -45.27 -2.73
N GLY A 706 -3.74 -44.37 -3.27
CA GLY A 706 -3.86 -44.23 -4.72
C GLY A 706 -4.20 -42.80 -5.12
N GLY A 707 -3.66 -42.33 -6.23
CA GLY A 707 -3.67 -40.90 -6.55
C GLY A 707 -2.26 -40.38 -6.62
N ASN A 708 -2.11 -39.09 -6.93
CA ASN A 708 -0.81 -38.42 -6.93
C ASN A 708 -0.69 -37.63 -5.63
N ASP A 709 -0.08 -38.25 -4.64
CA ASP A 709 -0.11 -37.79 -3.26
C ASP A 709 1.11 -36.94 -2.91
N VAL A 710 0.95 -36.06 -1.93
CA VAL A 710 2.04 -35.26 -1.35
C VAL A 710 2.19 -35.61 0.11
N LEU A 711 3.30 -36.28 0.45
CA LEU A 711 3.58 -36.78 1.79
C LEU A 711 4.72 -35.99 2.43
N ARG A 712 4.45 -35.42 3.61
CA ARG A 712 5.42 -34.70 4.44
C ARG A 712 5.40 -35.24 5.87
N GLY A 713 6.44 -35.96 6.27
CA GLY A 713 6.58 -36.47 7.64
C GLY A 713 6.72 -35.35 8.67
N GLY A 714 7.88 -34.69 8.67
CA GLY A 714 8.19 -33.58 9.58
C GLY A 714 9.29 -33.98 10.56
N PRO A 715 9.40 -33.37 11.76
CA PRO A 715 10.39 -33.80 12.74
C PRO A 715 10.06 -35.17 13.36
N GLY A 716 10.98 -36.11 13.17
CA GLY A 716 11.01 -37.40 13.87
C GLY A 716 11.45 -38.50 12.91
N LYS A 717 11.12 -39.76 13.21
CA LYS A 717 11.40 -40.90 12.33
C LYS A 717 10.10 -41.35 11.68
N ASP A 718 9.90 -40.93 10.44
CA ASP A 718 8.65 -41.14 9.73
C ASP A 718 8.74 -42.28 8.71
N VAL A 719 7.60 -42.88 8.41
CA VAL A 719 7.43 -43.89 7.37
C VAL A 719 6.45 -43.34 6.34
N LEU A 720 6.92 -43.17 5.11
CA LEU A 720 6.13 -42.64 4.00
C LEU A 720 5.89 -43.74 2.96
N VAL A 721 4.63 -43.91 2.59
CA VAL A 721 4.15 -44.92 1.63
C VAL A 721 3.27 -44.20 0.62
N GLY A 722 3.71 -44.05 -0.62
CA GLY A 722 2.97 -43.33 -1.65
C GLY A 722 1.74 -44.11 -2.10
N GLY A 723 1.95 -45.34 -2.57
CA GLY A 723 0.91 -46.18 -3.16
C GLY A 723 0.90 -46.11 -4.68
N ASP A 724 -0.29 -46.20 -5.28
CA ASP A 724 -0.49 -46.21 -6.73
C ASP A 724 -0.60 -44.76 -7.26
N GLY A 725 0.43 -44.24 -7.94
CA GLY A 725 0.36 -42.96 -8.65
C GLY A 725 1.69 -42.21 -8.61
N ALA A 726 1.71 -40.97 -9.09
CA ALA A 726 2.93 -40.17 -9.13
C ALA A 726 3.05 -39.36 -7.82
N ASP A 727 3.74 -39.93 -6.84
CA ASP A 727 3.75 -39.37 -5.48
C ASP A 727 4.95 -38.46 -5.23
N THR A 728 4.78 -37.46 -4.37
CA THR A 728 5.84 -36.52 -3.99
C THR A 728 6.14 -36.62 -2.49
N PHE A 729 7.35 -37.04 -2.16
CA PHE A 729 7.87 -37.13 -0.79
C PHE A 729 8.68 -35.88 -0.47
N VAL A 730 8.18 -35.03 0.44
CA VAL A 730 8.75 -33.70 0.69
C VAL A 730 9.56 -33.66 1.97
N PHE A 731 10.81 -33.19 1.86
CA PHE A 731 11.72 -32.99 2.99
C PHE A 731 12.14 -31.52 3.08
N GLY A 732 12.09 -30.97 4.28
CA GLY A 732 12.40 -29.56 4.55
C GLY A 732 13.48 -29.39 5.62
N THR A 733 13.74 -28.13 5.99
CA THR A 733 14.79 -27.70 6.94
C THR A 733 14.83 -28.48 8.26
N ALA A 734 13.69 -28.95 8.77
CA ALA A 734 13.60 -29.76 9.99
C ALA A 734 14.37 -31.10 9.91
N THR A 735 14.66 -31.59 8.70
CA THR A 735 15.38 -32.85 8.44
C THR A 735 16.90 -32.66 8.57
N VAL A 736 17.41 -31.44 8.38
CA VAL A 736 18.84 -31.12 8.37
C VAL A 736 19.38 -31.14 9.80
N GLY A 737 20.42 -31.93 10.05
CA GLY A 737 21.01 -32.13 11.38
C GLY A 737 20.22 -33.10 12.27
N SER A 738 19.15 -33.71 11.76
CA SER A 738 18.39 -34.74 12.48
C SER A 738 19.14 -36.07 12.47
N THR A 739 19.14 -36.77 13.60
CA THR A 739 19.60 -38.17 13.69
C THR A 739 18.49 -39.18 13.42
N ALA A 740 17.25 -38.70 13.29
CA ALA A 740 16.12 -39.51 12.88
C ALA A 740 16.12 -39.62 11.34
N VAL A 741 15.98 -40.86 10.86
CA VAL A 741 16.08 -41.20 9.43
C VAL A 741 14.69 -41.63 8.97
N ASP A 742 14.08 -40.80 8.16
CA ASP A 742 12.78 -41.10 7.53
C ASP A 742 12.92 -42.21 6.50
N THR A 743 11.85 -42.97 6.30
CA THR A 743 11.82 -44.13 5.42
C THR A 743 10.70 -44.04 4.39
N ILE A 744 11.05 -43.92 3.11
CA ILE A 744 10.14 -44.12 1.99
C ILE A 744 10.09 -45.62 1.66
N ARG A 745 8.91 -46.24 1.63
CA ARG A 745 8.80 -47.71 1.51
C ARG A 745 8.63 -48.25 0.11
N ASP A 746 7.99 -47.51 -0.78
CA ASP A 746 7.47 -48.03 -2.05
C ASP A 746 7.85 -47.19 -3.28
N PHE A 747 8.81 -46.27 -3.14
CA PHE A 747 9.26 -45.39 -4.22
C PHE A 747 9.39 -46.07 -5.59
N SER A 748 8.67 -45.53 -6.58
CA SER A 748 8.44 -46.05 -7.91
C SER A 748 8.71 -45.02 -9.01
N HIS A 749 9.89 -45.11 -9.63
CA HIS A 749 10.21 -44.31 -10.82
C HIS A 749 9.24 -44.55 -11.99
N ALA A 750 8.62 -45.72 -12.06
CA ALA A 750 7.72 -46.07 -13.15
C ALA A 750 6.38 -45.35 -13.06
N GLU A 751 5.91 -45.07 -11.85
CA GLU A 751 4.65 -44.37 -11.60
C GLU A 751 4.84 -42.85 -11.57
N GLY A 752 6.06 -42.38 -11.34
CA GLY A 752 6.44 -40.98 -11.48
C GLY A 752 6.82 -40.32 -10.15
N ASP A 753 7.19 -41.12 -9.15
CA ASP A 753 7.50 -40.62 -7.82
C ASP A 753 8.69 -39.67 -7.81
N LEU A 754 8.62 -38.69 -6.92
CA LEU A 754 9.63 -37.65 -6.75
C LEU A 754 9.98 -37.46 -5.27
N ILE A 755 11.27 -37.27 -5.01
CA ILE A 755 11.80 -36.81 -3.73
C ILE A 755 12.06 -35.31 -3.85
N ASP A 756 11.32 -34.51 -3.09
CA ASP A 756 11.41 -33.05 -3.11
C ASP A 756 12.27 -32.53 -1.95
N LEU A 757 13.41 -31.94 -2.31
CA LEU A 757 14.41 -31.38 -1.40
C LEU A 757 14.53 -29.86 -1.53
N ARG A 758 13.68 -29.20 -2.34
CA ARG A 758 13.77 -27.75 -2.61
C ARG A 758 13.58 -26.86 -1.39
N GLU A 759 13.01 -27.41 -0.31
CA GLU A 759 12.86 -26.72 0.97
C GLU A 759 14.11 -26.82 1.86
N ILE A 760 15.14 -27.55 1.43
CA ILE A 760 16.43 -27.64 2.13
C ILE A 760 17.41 -26.65 1.47
N ASP A 761 18.02 -25.80 2.29
CA ASP A 761 19.14 -24.96 1.87
C ASP A 761 20.37 -25.83 1.60
N ALA A 762 20.75 -25.95 0.33
CA ALA A 762 21.81 -26.84 -0.12
C ALA A 762 23.22 -26.37 0.28
N ASP A 763 23.45 -25.09 0.62
CA ASP A 763 24.79 -24.58 0.98
C ASP A 763 24.88 -23.83 2.32
N MET A 764 23.78 -23.82 3.08
CA MET A 764 23.62 -23.11 4.36
C MET A 764 23.97 -21.61 4.27
N GLY A 765 23.64 -20.98 3.14
CA GLY A 765 23.85 -19.55 2.91
C GLY A 765 25.30 -19.15 2.62
N LYS A 766 26.15 -20.08 2.16
CA LYS A 766 27.48 -19.75 1.62
C LYS A 766 27.35 -19.18 0.21
N THR A 767 28.34 -18.43 -0.29
CA THR A 767 28.30 -17.95 -1.68
C THR A 767 28.56 -19.11 -2.65
N GLY A 768 27.50 -19.63 -3.27
CA GLY A 768 27.49 -20.72 -4.26
C GLY A 768 26.29 -20.63 -5.21
N ASP A 769 26.01 -21.68 -5.98
CA ASP A 769 24.84 -21.80 -6.87
C ASP A 769 23.57 -22.31 -6.17
N GLN A 770 23.62 -22.50 -4.83
CA GLN A 770 22.49 -22.85 -3.95
C GLN A 770 21.72 -24.12 -4.37
N ALA A 771 22.34 -25.03 -5.13
CA ALA A 771 21.68 -26.23 -5.65
C ALA A 771 22.34 -27.52 -5.17
N PHE A 772 21.54 -28.57 -4.98
CA PHE A 772 22.07 -29.89 -4.73
C PHE A 772 22.75 -30.49 -5.97
N HIS A 773 23.92 -31.10 -5.74
CA HIS A 773 24.74 -31.76 -6.73
C HIS A 773 24.75 -33.26 -6.50
N LEU A 774 24.06 -34.01 -7.37
CA LEU A 774 24.04 -35.47 -7.27
C LEU A 774 25.39 -36.07 -7.71
N ILE A 775 26.16 -36.59 -6.75
CA ILE A 775 27.50 -37.19 -6.98
C ILE A 775 27.45 -38.73 -7.14
N GLY A 776 26.26 -39.33 -7.13
CA GLY A 776 26.06 -40.78 -7.23
C GLY A 776 26.41 -41.50 -5.94
N SER A 777 27.17 -42.61 -6.01
CA SER A 777 27.62 -43.38 -4.82
C SER A 777 29.04 -43.01 -4.34
N ARG A 778 29.58 -41.88 -4.82
CA ARG A 778 30.91 -41.39 -4.42
C ARG A 778 30.88 -40.91 -2.97
N ALA A 779 32.01 -41.00 -2.27
CA ALA A 779 32.17 -40.31 -1.00
C ALA A 779 32.11 -38.79 -1.22
N PHE A 780 31.61 -38.05 -0.22
CA PHE A 780 31.60 -36.60 -0.25
C PHE A 780 33.02 -36.06 -0.47
N SER A 781 33.14 -35.09 -1.37
CA SER A 781 34.39 -34.41 -1.68
C SER A 781 34.68 -33.24 -0.72
N GLY A 782 33.69 -32.87 0.10
CA GLY A 782 33.73 -31.69 0.98
C GLY A 782 33.27 -30.41 0.28
N ALA A 783 32.53 -30.53 -0.82
CA ALA A 783 31.79 -29.42 -1.39
C ALA A 783 30.41 -29.35 -0.74
N ALA A 784 29.93 -28.14 -0.45
CA ALA A 784 28.58 -27.94 0.05
C ALA A 784 27.55 -28.32 -1.03
N GLY A 785 26.40 -28.82 -0.60
CA GLY A 785 25.29 -29.22 -1.48
C GLY A 785 25.50 -30.56 -2.17
N GLU A 786 26.41 -31.41 -1.70
CA GLU A 786 26.58 -32.73 -2.31
C GLU A 786 25.49 -33.70 -1.86
N LEU A 787 24.84 -34.35 -2.83
CA LEU A 787 23.84 -35.39 -2.61
C LEU A 787 24.38 -36.72 -3.14
N ARG A 788 24.38 -37.75 -2.29
CA ARG A 788 24.80 -39.11 -2.69
C ARG A 788 23.75 -40.14 -2.34
N TYR A 789 23.64 -41.18 -3.16
CA TYR A 789 22.76 -42.33 -2.91
C TYR A 789 23.59 -43.62 -2.90
N ASP A 790 23.55 -44.34 -1.78
CA ASP A 790 24.22 -45.64 -1.62
C ASP A 790 23.36 -46.59 -0.76
N LYS A 791 23.20 -47.84 -1.21
CA LYS A 791 22.51 -48.93 -0.49
C LYS A 791 21.12 -48.56 0.07
N GLY A 792 20.32 -47.83 -0.68
CA GLY A 792 18.98 -47.43 -0.24
C GLY A 792 18.98 -46.20 0.66
N LEU A 793 20.10 -45.51 0.85
CA LEU A 793 20.15 -44.26 1.61
C LEU A 793 20.53 -43.09 0.71
N VAL A 794 19.71 -42.05 0.74
CA VAL A 794 20.04 -40.71 0.23
C VAL A 794 20.70 -39.95 1.37
N HIS A 795 21.88 -39.38 1.13
CA HIS A 795 22.62 -38.57 2.08
C HIS A 795 22.93 -37.21 1.47
N GLY A 796 22.64 -36.14 2.19
CA GLY A 796 23.04 -34.77 1.82
C GLY A 796 24.10 -34.22 2.77
N ASP A 797 25.14 -33.62 2.22
CA ASP A 797 26.14 -32.79 2.91
C ASP A 797 25.93 -31.35 2.44
N VAL A 798 25.18 -30.56 3.23
CA VAL A 798 24.86 -29.17 2.92
C VAL A 798 25.95 -28.23 3.40
N ASN A 799 26.75 -28.64 4.38
CA ASN A 799 27.75 -27.77 5.00
C ASN A 799 29.15 -27.90 4.37
N GLY A 800 29.42 -28.98 3.62
CA GLY A 800 30.68 -29.28 2.94
C GLY A 800 31.78 -29.82 3.85
N ASP A 801 31.46 -30.40 5.01
CA ASP A 801 32.45 -30.99 5.94
C ASP A 801 32.80 -32.45 5.60
N GLY A 802 32.14 -33.02 4.59
CA GLY A 802 32.31 -34.40 4.15
C GLY A 802 31.50 -35.42 4.97
N ILE A 803 30.60 -34.95 5.84
CA ILE A 803 29.69 -35.76 6.66
C ILE A 803 28.25 -35.49 6.21
N ALA A 804 27.40 -36.52 6.25
CA ALA A 804 25.99 -36.33 5.93
C ALA A 804 25.30 -35.49 7.03
N ASP A 805 24.68 -34.39 6.65
CA ASP A 805 23.85 -33.55 7.51
C ASP A 805 22.43 -34.13 7.67
N PHE A 806 21.93 -34.86 6.67
CA PHE A 806 20.68 -35.61 6.76
C PHE A 806 20.75 -36.92 5.99
N SER A 807 19.82 -37.83 6.28
CA SER A 807 19.70 -39.11 5.57
C SER A 807 18.24 -39.51 5.42
N ILE A 808 17.89 -40.03 4.25
CA ILE A 808 16.56 -40.59 3.94
C ILE A 808 16.77 -42.03 3.49
N GLU A 809 16.08 -42.96 4.13
CA GLU A 809 16.04 -44.36 3.71
C GLU A 809 14.96 -44.54 2.64
N VAL A 810 15.35 -45.03 1.47
CA VAL A 810 14.45 -45.47 0.41
C VAL A 810 14.53 -46.99 0.40
N ALA A 811 13.57 -47.63 1.06
CA ALA A 811 13.54 -49.06 1.30
C ALA A 811 13.13 -49.88 0.06
N SER A 812 12.77 -49.22 -1.05
CA SER A 812 12.51 -49.89 -2.33
C SER A 812 13.83 -50.37 -2.97
N LEU A 813 13.76 -51.45 -3.76
CA LEU A 813 14.91 -51.93 -4.55
C LEU A 813 15.18 -51.08 -5.81
N THR A 814 14.48 -49.95 -5.94
CA THR A 814 14.53 -49.05 -7.09
C THR A 814 15.83 -48.24 -7.06
N LYS A 815 16.56 -48.24 -8.18
CA LYS A 815 17.78 -47.45 -8.31
C LYS A 815 17.41 -46.00 -8.68
N LEU A 816 17.70 -45.06 -7.78
CA LEU A 816 17.43 -43.64 -8.02
C LEU A 816 18.31 -43.05 -9.13
N VAL A 817 17.74 -42.11 -9.88
CA VAL A 817 18.37 -41.30 -10.92
C VAL A 817 18.14 -39.80 -10.65
N ALA A 818 18.86 -38.92 -11.35
CA ALA A 818 18.74 -37.48 -11.14
C ALA A 818 17.33 -36.93 -11.37
N ALA A 819 16.53 -37.58 -12.22
CA ALA A 819 15.15 -37.17 -12.50
C ALA A 819 14.18 -37.47 -11.36
N ASP A 820 14.59 -38.28 -10.37
CA ASP A 820 13.78 -38.67 -9.22
C ASP A 820 13.77 -37.59 -8.13
N PHE A 821 14.55 -36.53 -8.32
CA PHE A 821 14.73 -35.49 -7.32
C PHE A 821 14.25 -34.13 -7.85
N LEU A 822 13.51 -33.42 -7.02
CA LEU A 822 13.33 -31.98 -7.14
C LEU A 822 14.35 -31.33 -6.21
N LEU A 823 15.37 -30.72 -6.80
CA LEU A 823 16.56 -30.17 -6.13
C LEU A 823 16.57 -28.64 -6.13
#